data_AF-A0A1Y2D250-F1
#
_entry.id   AF-A0A1Y2D250-F1
#
_cell.length_a   1.000
_cell.length_b   1.000
_cell.length_c   1.000
_cell.angle_alpha   90.00
_cell.angle_beta   90.00
_cell.angle_gamma   90.00
#
_symmetry.space_group_name_H-M   'P 1'
#
loop_
_entity.id
_entity.type
_entity.pdbx_description
1 polymer ?
#
loop_
_entity_poly.entity_id
_entity_poly.type
_entity_poly.pdbx_seq_one_letter_code
_entity_poly.pdbx_strand_id
1 'polypeptide(L)'
;MVNSEDQEYLLIEDNSKNKRFKIKRHTKKLKILIFSLLTVIAISIPFFLHKNDDNSQEEIKLVYIKGYSRKDKYGLELNSNILDGIYCVGFDNDPDKLVEDWKLYNPPCPYLHPVHYPDSILNPKCDDISVQLINYENEDGGLPYSIHLKSISEQLKKWKKFEKKNGDNPFYGQKKVNELVDDKYYPFDYGYNGKDTSDIDDDEYYKNVVNSRMDEVPDPRRRRLFSFILFNSEYDLLDLYLSEYYEIFDYFVIYESNMTFTGTPKPLYFTRALLETDRYDKFKDKLIPLPMKIEVNEDNGRGYAFPREHVARRLVVAEGLRSVQARHGDIFMHGDLDEMVKPHVIARLKKCGGWEHLQAGIGGGPKSFKNDDVETYFKNENLVSINEHGQYSVDYQKDLSIGFQSWFYEYSFNIIQNKKAGTIYHPNIALFDAKRSLGQIPDRVNRKPVTNKTKRREYEDPLLDPNFNPYQGYMYTNNTNDHHTGKGFLGEFVRFESSRTFDQMKQRGQPAFWNAAWHLSSFLPTIEHIYNKVSSYSHLNDYHIQGEEAIKKDIIQRIKNHQYIFGATTKYDDNIPILPKNYTKGYEYNFSKKYWDDNLKNNGDNIDFINFIDVLNHEIPNHIWQNPICYSYMIDRDYGMEKKIWWQVIPREQWKYVRFEELNKTLLNELIPPLLSEDFRREMIEEMKNKD
;
A
#
# COMPACT_ATOMS: atom_id res chain seq x y z
N MET A 1 51.03 -5.11 -2.88
CA MET A 1 52.08 -5.02 -1.84
C MET A 1 51.64 -3.92 -0.88
N VAL A 2 51.38 -4.29 0.39
CA VAL A 2 51.40 -3.46 1.63
C VAL A 2 50.31 -2.36 1.72
N ASN A 3 49.48 -2.21 2.76
CA ASN A 3 49.20 -2.95 3.99
C ASN A 3 47.79 -2.56 4.50
N SER A 4 47.18 -3.47 5.25
CA SER A 4 46.09 -3.27 6.21
C SER A 4 46.51 -2.44 7.42
N GLU A 5 45.57 -1.72 8.06
CA GLU A 5 45.35 -1.70 9.52
C GLU A 5 44.20 -0.75 9.91
N ASP A 6 43.17 -1.36 10.53
CA ASP A 6 42.42 -0.99 11.73
C ASP A 6 42.21 0.50 12.12
N GLN A 7 40.93 0.88 12.27
CA GLN A 7 40.52 1.96 13.17
C GLN A 7 39.44 1.49 14.15
N GLU A 8 39.87 1.40 15.42
CA GLU A 8 39.08 1.20 16.64
C GLU A 8 38.06 2.33 16.89
N TYR A 9 36.93 1.94 17.46
CA TYR A 9 35.88 2.81 17.98
C TYR A 9 36.28 3.39 19.34
N LEU A 10 36.30 4.72 19.45
CA LEU A 10 36.48 5.45 20.72
C LEU A 10 35.14 5.72 21.40
N LEU A 11 34.93 5.06 22.54
CA LEU A 11 33.94 5.39 23.57
C LEU A 11 34.32 6.72 24.26
N ILE A 12 33.37 7.65 24.38
CA ILE A 12 33.53 8.86 25.19
C ILE A 12 32.74 8.69 26.49
N GLU A 13 33.47 8.65 27.60
CA GLU A 13 32.97 8.65 28.97
C GLU A 13 32.44 10.02 29.44
N ASP A 14 31.53 9.86 30.39
CA ASP A 14 30.95 10.75 31.39
C ASP A 14 31.77 12.00 31.82
N ASN A 15 31.06 13.12 31.99
CA ASN A 15 31.52 14.22 32.83
C ASN A 15 30.35 14.85 33.59
N SER A 16 30.18 14.38 34.82
CA SER A 16 29.30 14.94 35.85
C SER A 16 29.53 16.44 36.11
N LYS A 17 28.43 17.20 36.31
CA LYS A 17 28.35 18.30 37.29
C LYS A 17 26.89 18.74 37.56
N ASN A 18 26.37 18.24 38.68
CA ASN A 18 25.56 18.92 39.70
C ASN A 18 24.56 20.01 39.29
N LYS A 19 23.26 19.72 39.44
CA LYS A 19 22.28 20.60 40.14
C LYS A 19 21.19 19.76 40.83
N ARG A 20 21.24 19.72 42.17
CA ARG A 20 20.26 19.06 43.05
C ARG A 20 19.05 19.98 43.29
N PHE A 21 17.83 19.48 43.10
CA PHE A 21 16.63 19.99 43.77
C PHE A 21 16.21 19.03 44.88
N LYS A 22 16.01 19.56 46.10
CA LYS A 22 15.54 18.84 47.30
C LYS A 22 14.05 19.12 47.49
N ILE A 23 13.26 18.07 47.76
CA ILE A 23 11.95 18.20 48.43
C ILE A 23 12.04 17.46 49.78
N LYS A 24 11.79 18.20 50.87
CA LYS A 24 11.71 17.68 52.25
C LYS A 24 10.31 17.13 52.52
N ARG A 25 10.22 15.92 53.06
CA ARG A 25 8.98 15.36 53.65
C ARG A 25 9.07 15.50 55.18
N HIS A 26 8.09 16.14 55.79
CA HIS A 26 7.92 16.19 57.25
C HIS A 26 7.26 14.90 57.74
N THR A 27 7.78 14.30 58.79
CA THR A 27 7.10 13.26 59.59
C THR A 27 7.09 13.66 61.06
N LYS A 28 5.91 13.69 61.69
CA LYS A 28 5.75 13.66 63.16
C LYS A 28 5.38 12.22 63.58
N LYS A 29 6.00 11.77 64.67
CA LYS A 29 5.88 10.45 65.32
C LYS A 29 4.67 10.36 66.26
N LEU A 30 4.08 9.15 66.42
CA LEU A 30 3.83 8.40 67.68
C LEU A 30 2.99 7.13 67.33
N LYS A 31 3.52 5.91 67.40
CA LYS A 31 3.69 4.94 68.53
C LYS A 31 2.57 3.88 68.64
N ILE A 32 3.02 2.61 68.51
CA ILE A 32 2.62 1.38 69.23
C ILE A 32 1.22 0.83 68.84
N LEU A 33 1.11 -0.39 68.29
CA LEU A 33 1.11 -1.62 69.08
C LEU A 33 1.48 -2.86 68.24
N ILE A 34 2.29 -3.69 68.89
CA ILE A 34 2.78 -5.02 68.51
C ILE A 34 1.59 -5.99 68.42
N PHE A 35 1.25 -6.49 67.22
CA PHE A 35 0.63 -7.82 67.03
C PHE A 35 0.51 -8.29 65.56
N SER A 36 1.55 -8.16 64.73
CA SER A 36 1.48 -8.67 63.33
C SER A 36 2.81 -9.10 62.71
N LEU A 37 3.83 -9.40 63.52
CA LEU A 37 5.16 -9.76 63.00
C LEU A 37 5.25 -11.19 62.43
N LEU A 38 4.23 -12.04 62.62
CA LEU A 38 4.23 -13.42 62.08
C LEU A 38 3.38 -13.58 60.82
N THR A 39 2.47 -12.66 60.50
CA THR A 39 1.72 -12.66 59.24
C THR A 39 2.47 -11.97 58.11
N VAL A 40 3.38 -11.03 58.41
CA VAL A 40 4.20 -10.36 57.38
C VAL A 40 5.30 -11.27 56.83
N ILE A 41 5.84 -12.21 57.63
CA ILE A 41 6.90 -13.13 57.18
C ILE A 41 6.35 -14.25 56.29
N ALA A 42 5.11 -14.72 56.51
CA ALA A 42 4.47 -15.73 55.66
C ALA A 42 3.98 -15.17 54.30
N ILE A 43 3.72 -13.85 54.22
CA ILE A 43 3.26 -13.20 52.97
C ILE A 43 4.44 -12.64 52.15
N SER A 44 5.61 -12.42 52.77
CA SER A 44 6.79 -11.88 52.07
C SER A 44 7.73 -12.95 51.49
N ILE A 45 7.63 -14.22 51.90
CA ILE A 45 8.43 -15.30 51.30
C ILE A 45 7.97 -15.66 49.88
N PRO A 46 6.66 -15.73 49.55
CA PRO A 46 6.23 -15.85 48.15
C PRO A 46 6.53 -14.59 47.33
N PHE A 47 6.57 -13.41 47.95
CA PHE A 47 6.84 -12.15 47.25
C PHE A 47 8.33 -11.93 46.95
N PHE A 48 9.24 -12.53 47.71
CA PHE A 48 10.68 -12.53 47.43
C PHE A 48 11.13 -13.71 46.55
N LEU A 49 10.37 -14.81 46.50
CA LEU A 49 10.59 -15.90 45.54
C LEU A 49 9.98 -15.63 44.16
N HIS A 50 9.04 -14.69 44.03
CA HIS A 50 8.46 -14.28 42.74
C HIS A 50 9.07 -12.99 42.17
N LYS A 51 10.15 -12.48 42.78
CA LYS A 51 10.88 -11.28 42.33
C LYS A 51 12.36 -11.52 42.02
N ASN A 52 12.72 -12.80 41.91
CA ASN A 52 14.02 -13.31 41.48
C ASN A 52 13.82 -14.40 40.42
N ASP A 53 12.78 -14.28 39.57
CA ASP A 53 12.87 -14.90 38.25
C ASP A 53 13.77 -13.99 37.42
N ASP A 54 14.87 -14.58 36.97
CA ASP A 54 16.01 -13.94 36.36
C ASP A 54 15.61 -12.89 35.33
N ASN A 55 16.17 -11.68 35.48
CA ASN A 55 16.62 -10.89 34.34
C ASN A 55 17.76 -11.67 33.67
N SER A 56 17.47 -12.82 33.07
CA SER A 56 18.21 -13.26 31.91
C SER A 56 17.71 -12.36 30.80
N GLN A 57 18.41 -11.26 30.53
CA GLN A 57 18.35 -10.73 29.17
C GLN A 57 18.85 -11.88 28.31
N GLU A 58 17.93 -12.68 27.77
CA GLU A 58 18.25 -13.62 26.70
C GLU A 58 18.98 -12.78 25.65
N GLU A 59 20.24 -13.11 25.42
CA GLU A 59 21.04 -12.43 24.42
C GLU A 59 20.38 -12.69 23.06
N ILE A 60 19.63 -11.70 22.56
CA ILE A 60 18.95 -11.81 21.28
C ILE A 60 20.01 -11.89 20.19
N LYS A 61 20.23 -13.10 19.66
CA LYS A 61 21.14 -13.32 18.54
C LYS A 61 20.55 -12.72 17.27
N LEU A 62 21.30 -11.82 16.66
CA LEU A 62 20.92 -11.15 15.42
C LEU A 62 21.45 -11.91 14.21
N VAL A 63 20.66 -11.90 13.13
CA VAL A 63 21.02 -12.40 11.81
C VAL A 63 21.34 -11.20 10.93
N TYR A 64 22.48 -11.24 10.23
CA TYR A 64 22.85 -10.23 9.24
C TYR A 64 22.39 -10.67 7.86
N ILE A 65 21.47 -9.91 7.27
CA ILE A 65 20.91 -10.18 5.95
C ILE A 65 21.50 -9.18 4.96
N LYS A 66 22.05 -9.67 3.85
CA LYS A 66 22.63 -8.83 2.79
C LYS A 66 22.30 -9.41 1.42
N GLY A 67 21.77 -8.56 0.55
CA GLY A 67 21.50 -8.91 -0.84
C GLY A 67 22.74 -8.80 -1.73
N TYR A 68 22.63 -9.38 -2.92
CA TYR A 68 23.55 -9.15 -4.03
C TYR A 68 22.92 -8.21 -5.06
N SER A 69 23.73 -7.55 -5.89
CA SER A 69 23.23 -6.70 -6.98
C SER A 69 22.31 -7.50 -7.91
N ARG A 70 21.07 -7.02 -8.06
CA ARG A 70 20.04 -7.60 -8.92
C ARG A 70 19.46 -6.49 -9.78
N LYS A 71 20.06 -6.28 -10.95
CA LYS A 71 19.55 -5.32 -11.92
C LYS A 71 18.48 -5.94 -12.81
N ASP A 72 17.41 -5.18 -13.06
CA ASP A 72 16.44 -5.57 -14.06
C ASP A 72 16.98 -5.36 -15.50
N LYS A 73 16.16 -5.68 -16.50
CA LYS A 73 16.52 -5.53 -17.91
C LYS A 73 16.75 -4.08 -18.36
N TYR A 74 16.26 -3.09 -17.62
CA TYR A 74 16.45 -1.66 -17.89
C TYR A 74 17.67 -1.07 -17.17
N GLY A 75 18.29 -1.83 -16.25
CA GLY A 75 19.45 -1.44 -15.47
C GLY A 75 19.12 -0.88 -14.08
N LEU A 76 17.85 -0.91 -13.65
CA LEU A 76 17.44 -0.52 -12.31
C LEU A 76 17.91 -1.55 -11.28
N GLU A 77 18.59 -1.10 -10.22
CA GLU A 77 19.05 -1.97 -9.14
C GLU A 77 17.91 -2.30 -8.18
N LEU A 78 17.35 -3.51 -8.30
CA LEU A 78 16.18 -3.94 -7.51
C LEU A 78 16.51 -4.21 -6.04
N ASN A 79 17.77 -4.53 -5.73
CA ASN A 79 18.22 -4.80 -4.36
C ASN A 79 18.88 -3.58 -3.70
N SER A 80 18.66 -2.37 -4.21
CA SER A 80 19.33 -1.14 -3.78
C SER A 80 19.32 -0.93 -2.27
N ASN A 81 18.24 -1.34 -1.59
CA ASN A 81 18.03 -1.09 -0.16
C ASN A 81 18.62 -2.19 0.75
N ILE A 82 19.24 -3.23 0.18
CA ILE A 82 19.78 -4.37 0.94
C ILE A 82 21.24 -4.70 0.61
N LEU A 83 21.92 -3.90 -0.22
CA LEU A 83 23.33 -4.10 -0.55
C LEU A 83 24.26 -3.83 0.64
N ASP A 84 23.89 -2.91 1.53
CA ASP A 84 24.65 -2.61 2.75
C ASP A 84 24.33 -3.57 3.90
N GLY A 85 23.28 -4.37 3.72
CA GLY A 85 22.77 -5.33 4.68
C GLY A 85 22.05 -4.71 5.88
N ILE A 86 21.32 -5.55 6.59
CA ILE A 86 20.48 -5.17 7.73
C ILE A 86 20.44 -6.31 8.75
N TYR A 87 20.40 -5.96 10.03
CA TYR A 87 20.24 -6.92 11.11
C TYR A 87 18.77 -7.10 11.49
N CYS A 88 18.36 -8.34 11.72
CA CYS A 88 17.06 -8.70 12.30
C CYS A 88 17.22 -9.87 13.27
N VAL A 89 16.14 -10.26 13.95
CA VAL A 89 16.13 -11.49 14.76
C VAL A 89 15.85 -12.72 13.89
N GLY A 90 16.27 -13.89 14.37
CA GLY A 90 15.96 -15.19 13.75
C GLY A 90 14.50 -15.62 13.92
N PHE A 91 14.06 -16.61 13.12
CA PHE A 91 12.71 -17.13 13.22
C PHE A 91 12.51 -17.88 14.54
N ASP A 92 11.43 -17.59 15.27
CA ASP A 92 11.18 -18.09 16.63
C ASP A 92 12.38 -17.93 17.58
N ASN A 93 13.10 -16.79 17.47
CA ASN A 93 14.31 -16.47 18.23
C ASN A 93 15.51 -17.41 17.97
N ASP A 94 15.47 -18.22 16.92
CA ASP A 94 16.57 -19.08 16.50
C ASP A 94 17.26 -18.46 15.26
N PRO A 95 18.52 -17.97 15.37
CA PRO A 95 19.23 -17.33 14.27
C PRO A 95 19.56 -18.30 13.12
N ASP A 96 19.65 -19.61 13.40
CA ASP A 96 20.01 -20.63 12.42
C ASP A 96 18.78 -21.23 11.72
N LYS A 97 17.57 -20.88 12.19
CA LYS A 97 16.31 -21.38 11.62
C LYS A 97 16.05 -20.80 10.23
N LEU A 98 15.72 -21.70 9.31
CA LEU A 98 15.34 -21.39 7.92
C LEU A 98 13.93 -20.78 7.86
N VAL A 99 13.68 -19.98 6.82
CA VAL A 99 12.34 -19.38 6.57
C VAL A 99 11.25 -20.44 6.57
N GLU A 100 11.50 -21.57 5.89
CA GLU A 100 10.50 -22.62 5.72
C GLU A 100 10.20 -23.39 7.01
N ASP A 101 11.12 -23.36 7.99
CA ASP A 101 10.99 -24.01 9.30
C ASP A 101 10.33 -23.13 10.36
N TRP A 102 9.98 -21.89 10.00
CA TRP A 102 9.24 -21.01 10.88
C TRP A 102 7.87 -21.61 11.22
N LYS A 103 7.45 -21.53 12.49
CA LYS A 103 6.21 -22.16 12.99
C LYS A 103 4.93 -21.71 12.27
N LEU A 104 4.92 -20.51 11.68
CA LEU A 104 3.79 -19.96 10.90
C LEU A 104 4.09 -19.88 9.40
N TYR A 105 5.09 -20.61 8.91
CA TYR A 105 5.32 -20.72 7.49
C TYR A 105 4.19 -21.52 6.82
N ASN A 106 3.48 -20.89 5.91
CA ASN A 106 2.55 -21.52 4.99
C ASN A 106 3.24 -21.69 3.62
N PRO A 107 3.17 -22.86 2.97
CA PRO A 107 3.76 -23.06 1.64
C PRO A 107 3.05 -22.21 0.58
N PRO A 108 3.76 -21.75 -0.47
CA PRO A 108 3.09 -21.12 -1.62
C PRO A 108 2.15 -22.12 -2.30
N CYS A 109 1.12 -21.60 -2.97
CA CYS A 109 0.25 -22.43 -3.79
C CYS A 109 1.09 -23.15 -4.88
N PRO A 110 0.90 -24.47 -5.12
CA PRO A 110 1.68 -25.20 -6.14
C PRO A 110 1.60 -24.56 -7.53
N TYR A 111 0.44 -23.96 -7.86
CA TYR A 111 0.20 -23.24 -9.11
C TYR A 111 0.35 -21.72 -8.96
N LEU A 112 1.19 -21.25 -8.04
CA LEU A 112 1.48 -19.81 -7.94
C LEU A 112 2.18 -19.34 -9.23
N HIS A 113 1.49 -18.51 -9.99
CA HIS A 113 1.96 -17.87 -11.22
C HIS A 113 1.22 -16.53 -11.40
N PRO A 114 1.77 -15.57 -12.17
CA PRO A 114 1.04 -14.37 -12.55
C PRO A 114 -0.35 -14.66 -13.13
N VAL A 115 -1.38 -13.93 -12.70
CA VAL A 115 -2.67 -13.94 -13.41
C VAL A 115 -2.48 -13.31 -14.78
N HIS A 116 -2.93 -14.02 -15.82
CA HIS A 116 -2.95 -13.52 -17.18
C HIS A 116 -4.28 -12.83 -17.48
N TYR A 117 -4.24 -11.54 -17.81
CA TYR A 117 -5.42 -10.77 -18.18
C TYR A 117 -5.60 -10.71 -19.70
N PRO A 118 -6.86 -10.66 -20.19
CA PRO A 118 -7.11 -10.43 -21.61
C PRO A 118 -6.56 -9.07 -22.07
N ASP A 119 -6.17 -8.99 -23.34
CA ASP A 119 -5.65 -7.76 -23.96
C ASP A 119 -6.59 -6.55 -23.82
N SER A 120 -7.91 -6.80 -23.77
CA SER A 120 -8.92 -5.76 -23.52
C SER A 120 -8.76 -5.04 -22.17
N ILE A 121 -8.13 -5.69 -21.17
CA ILE A 121 -7.80 -5.11 -19.87
C ILE A 121 -6.41 -4.48 -19.89
N LEU A 122 -5.41 -5.18 -20.42
CA LEU A 122 -4.00 -4.72 -20.40
C LEU A 122 -3.74 -3.55 -21.36
N ASN A 123 -4.41 -3.54 -22.52
CA ASN A 123 -4.26 -2.55 -23.59
C ASN A 123 -5.62 -2.02 -24.06
N PRO A 124 -6.36 -1.32 -23.17
CA PRO A 124 -7.70 -0.87 -23.48
C PRO A 124 -7.72 0.21 -24.57
N LYS A 125 -8.77 0.21 -25.39
CA LYS A 125 -9.05 1.29 -26.35
C LYS A 125 -9.61 2.52 -25.61
N CYS A 126 -8.72 3.35 -25.10
CA CYS A 126 -9.03 4.45 -24.19
C CYS A 126 -10.18 5.37 -24.63
N ASP A 127 -10.29 5.67 -25.93
CA ASP A 127 -11.31 6.60 -26.44
C ASP A 127 -12.74 6.03 -26.45
N ASP A 128 -12.90 4.71 -26.25
CA ASP A 128 -14.18 4.00 -26.29
C ASP A 128 -14.70 3.57 -24.91
N ILE A 129 -13.92 3.80 -23.84
CA ILE A 129 -14.22 3.32 -22.50
C ILE A 129 -14.39 4.46 -21.50
N SER A 130 -14.98 4.13 -20.34
CA SER A 130 -15.11 5.03 -19.20
C SER A 130 -14.48 4.46 -17.93
N VAL A 131 -14.40 5.27 -16.89
CA VAL A 131 -14.17 4.84 -15.50
C VAL A 131 -15.23 5.46 -14.59
N GLN A 132 -15.56 4.78 -13.51
CA GLN A 132 -16.67 5.15 -12.64
C GLN A 132 -16.16 5.89 -11.39
N LEU A 133 -16.86 6.96 -11.03
CA LEU A 133 -16.58 7.79 -9.86
C LEU A 133 -17.81 7.86 -8.96
N ILE A 134 -17.60 8.01 -7.65
CA ILE A 134 -18.71 8.08 -6.70
C ILE A 134 -19.61 9.27 -7.04
N ASN A 135 -20.91 9.00 -7.06
CA ASN A 135 -21.94 10.02 -7.17
C ASN A 135 -22.57 10.29 -5.80
N TYR A 136 -22.15 11.38 -5.15
CA TYR A 136 -22.64 11.76 -3.83
C TYR A 136 -24.07 12.30 -3.81
N GLU A 137 -24.68 12.56 -4.97
CA GLU A 137 -26.09 12.97 -5.07
C GLU A 137 -27.03 11.78 -4.90
N ASN A 138 -26.54 10.56 -5.14
CA ASN A 138 -27.28 9.33 -4.88
C ASN A 138 -27.10 8.88 -3.42
N GLU A 139 -27.96 7.95 -2.97
CA GLU A 139 -27.74 7.22 -1.72
C GLU A 139 -26.44 6.39 -1.80
N ASP A 140 -25.90 6.02 -0.63
CA ASP A 140 -24.71 5.18 -0.58
C ASP A 140 -24.96 3.85 -1.30
N GLY A 141 -24.03 3.46 -2.18
CA GLY A 141 -24.20 2.32 -3.08
C GLY A 141 -25.04 2.59 -4.35
N GLY A 142 -25.47 3.83 -4.58
CA GLY A 142 -26.19 4.21 -5.80
C GLY A 142 -25.32 4.26 -7.07
N LEU A 143 -25.95 4.55 -8.22
CA LEU A 143 -25.28 4.58 -9.51
C LEU A 143 -24.15 5.64 -9.57
N PRO A 144 -22.99 5.32 -10.16
CA PRO A 144 -21.85 6.22 -10.21
C PRO A 144 -21.98 7.29 -11.30
N TYR A 145 -21.10 8.29 -11.25
CA TYR A 145 -20.74 9.05 -12.44
C TYR A 145 -19.86 8.19 -13.35
N SER A 146 -19.93 8.44 -14.65
CA SER A 146 -19.10 7.76 -15.65
C SER A 146 -18.32 8.81 -16.43
N ILE A 147 -16.99 8.84 -16.27
CA ILE A 147 -16.12 9.76 -17.01
C ILE A 147 -15.49 9.04 -18.20
N HIS A 148 -15.55 9.66 -19.38
CA HIS A 148 -14.99 9.08 -20.60
C HIS A 148 -13.48 9.25 -20.62
N LEU A 149 -12.77 8.13 -20.75
CA LEU A 149 -11.33 8.16 -20.90
C LEU A 149 -10.94 8.61 -22.32
N LYS A 150 -9.67 8.96 -22.48
CA LYS A 150 -9.06 9.37 -23.75
C LYS A 150 -7.67 8.78 -23.89
N SER A 151 -7.22 8.57 -25.12
CA SER A 151 -5.80 8.30 -25.34
C SER A 151 -4.94 9.50 -24.94
N ILE A 152 -3.77 9.24 -24.34
CA ILE A 152 -2.83 10.30 -23.93
C ILE A 152 -2.38 11.13 -25.15
N SER A 153 -2.25 10.51 -26.33
CA SER A 153 -1.97 11.18 -27.60
C SER A 153 -3.01 12.25 -27.94
N GLU A 154 -4.31 11.95 -27.79
CA GLU A 154 -5.37 12.94 -28.02
C GLU A 154 -5.37 14.04 -26.96
N GLN A 155 -5.06 13.72 -25.71
CA GLN A 155 -4.91 14.72 -24.65
C GLN A 155 -3.78 15.71 -24.97
N LEU A 156 -2.61 15.23 -25.40
CA LEU A 156 -1.50 16.09 -25.84
C LEU A 156 -1.87 16.99 -27.03
N LYS A 157 -2.67 16.50 -27.97
CA LYS A 157 -3.17 17.32 -29.10
C LYS A 157 -4.16 18.39 -28.63
N LYS A 158 -5.09 18.05 -27.73
CA LYS A 158 -6.04 19.01 -27.16
C LYS A 158 -5.33 20.07 -26.34
N TRP A 159 -4.31 19.69 -25.58
CA TRP A 159 -3.45 20.61 -24.84
C TRP A 159 -2.79 21.65 -25.77
N LYS A 160 -2.10 21.19 -26.82
CA LYS A 160 -1.48 22.08 -27.82
C LYS A 160 -2.47 23.03 -28.48
N LYS A 161 -3.71 22.58 -28.74
CA LYS A 161 -4.79 23.42 -29.28
C LYS A 161 -5.27 24.46 -28.27
N PHE A 162 -5.38 24.08 -27.00
CA PHE A 162 -5.77 24.98 -25.92
C PHE A 162 -4.70 26.06 -25.71
N GLU A 163 -3.43 25.68 -25.60
CA GLU A 163 -2.31 26.60 -25.42
C GLU A 163 -2.24 27.66 -26.53
N LYS A 164 -2.40 27.26 -27.81
CA LYS A 164 -2.40 28.20 -28.95
C LYS A 164 -3.50 29.27 -28.91
N LYS A 165 -4.59 29.03 -28.18
CA LYS A 165 -5.69 30.01 -28.09
C LYS A 165 -5.34 31.19 -27.16
N ASN A 166 -4.24 31.11 -26.38
CA ASN A 166 -3.81 32.15 -25.44
C ASN A 166 -4.95 32.68 -24.52
N GLY A 167 -5.91 31.82 -24.19
CA GLY A 167 -7.01 32.16 -23.27
C GLY A 167 -6.59 32.03 -21.81
N ASP A 168 -7.36 32.63 -20.92
CA ASP A 168 -7.16 32.47 -19.47
C ASP A 168 -7.30 30.99 -19.05
N ASN A 169 -6.49 30.58 -18.07
CA ASN A 169 -6.59 29.25 -17.48
C ASN A 169 -7.96 29.08 -16.82
N PRO A 170 -8.71 27.99 -17.08
CA PRO A 170 -9.98 27.76 -16.43
C PRO A 170 -9.78 27.43 -14.95
N PHE A 171 -10.54 28.09 -14.08
CA PHE A 171 -10.52 27.86 -12.64
C PHE A 171 -11.44 26.71 -12.26
N TYR A 172 -10.87 25.51 -12.12
CA TYR A 172 -11.62 24.32 -11.73
C TYR A 172 -11.01 23.54 -10.54
N GLY A 173 -9.95 24.07 -9.92
CA GLY A 173 -9.31 23.43 -8.75
C GLY A 173 -10.13 23.44 -7.46
N GLN A 174 -11.20 24.23 -7.39
CA GLN A 174 -12.14 24.30 -6.26
C GLN A 174 -13.48 23.63 -6.55
N LYS A 175 -13.67 23.12 -7.78
CA LYS A 175 -14.90 22.47 -8.18
C LYS A 175 -15.04 21.10 -7.54
N LYS A 176 -16.27 20.72 -7.25
CA LYS A 176 -16.62 19.38 -6.75
C LYS A 176 -16.61 18.36 -7.89
N VAL A 177 -16.52 17.08 -7.56
CA VAL A 177 -16.47 15.98 -8.53
C VAL A 177 -17.64 16.03 -9.52
N ASN A 178 -18.86 16.34 -9.08
CA ASN A 178 -20.05 16.44 -9.93
C ASN A 178 -19.95 17.52 -11.03
N GLU A 179 -19.10 18.52 -10.86
CA GLU A 179 -18.83 19.57 -11.86
C GLU A 179 -17.61 19.27 -12.75
N LEU A 180 -16.94 18.13 -12.54
CA LEU A 180 -15.66 17.74 -13.16
C LEU A 180 -15.74 16.43 -13.97
N VAL A 181 -16.92 15.80 -13.98
CA VAL A 181 -17.21 14.53 -14.63
C VAL A 181 -18.09 14.68 -15.87
N ASP A 182 -18.27 15.91 -16.36
CA ASP A 182 -18.91 16.15 -17.65
C ASP A 182 -17.94 15.84 -18.82
N ASP A 183 -18.47 15.80 -20.05
CA ASP A 183 -17.67 15.53 -21.26
C ASP A 183 -16.86 16.73 -21.77
N LYS A 184 -16.80 17.83 -21.00
CA LYS A 184 -16.00 18.99 -21.36
C LYS A 184 -14.52 18.62 -21.29
N TYR A 185 -13.74 19.24 -22.17
CA TYR A 185 -12.29 19.19 -22.03
C TYR A 185 -11.82 20.07 -20.87
N TYR A 186 -11.28 19.45 -19.83
CA TYR A 186 -10.50 20.10 -18.78
C TYR A 186 -9.03 20.12 -19.21
N PRO A 187 -8.45 21.29 -19.53
CA PRO A 187 -7.07 21.37 -20.01
C PRO A 187 -6.10 20.75 -19.00
N PHE A 188 -5.23 19.86 -19.47
CA PHE A 188 -4.22 19.19 -18.67
C PHE A 188 -2.89 19.20 -19.43
N ASP A 189 -1.86 19.76 -18.80
CA ASP A 189 -0.50 19.82 -19.28
C ASP A 189 0.30 18.64 -18.71
N TYR A 190 0.75 17.74 -19.58
CA TYR A 190 1.65 16.67 -19.18
C TYR A 190 3.08 17.17 -18.96
N GLY A 191 3.43 18.40 -19.36
CA GLY A 191 4.80 18.90 -19.35
C GLY A 191 5.70 18.32 -20.45
N TYR A 192 5.11 17.58 -21.40
CA TYR A 192 5.84 16.85 -22.43
C TYR A 192 5.84 17.58 -23.79
N ASN A 193 7.04 17.93 -24.25
CA ASN A 193 7.26 18.63 -25.53
C ASN A 193 7.95 17.77 -26.60
N GLY A 194 8.30 16.51 -26.27
CA GLY A 194 9.00 15.60 -27.17
C GLY A 194 8.15 15.03 -28.31
N LYS A 195 8.78 14.20 -29.14
CA LYS A 195 8.12 13.48 -30.25
C LYS A 195 7.32 12.27 -29.76
N ASP A 196 6.59 11.62 -30.65
CA ASP A 196 6.08 10.27 -30.38
C ASP A 196 7.24 9.29 -30.25
N THR A 197 7.25 8.52 -29.17
CA THR A 197 8.25 7.48 -28.91
C THR A 197 7.65 6.08 -29.06
N SER A 198 6.40 5.94 -29.51
CA SER A 198 5.76 4.63 -29.70
C SER A 198 6.52 3.69 -30.65
N ASP A 199 7.33 4.21 -31.57
CA ASP A 199 8.14 3.41 -32.50
C ASP A 199 9.48 2.92 -31.90
N ILE A 200 9.84 3.37 -30.70
CA ILE A 200 11.06 2.94 -29.98
C ILE A 200 10.76 1.68 -29.18
N ASP A 201 11.67 0.71 -29.17
CA ASP A 201 11.54 -0.47 -28.32
C ASP A 201 11.50 -0.09 -26.83
N ASP A 202 10.71 -0.82 -26.04
CA ASP A 202 10.52 -0.52 -24.61
C ASP A 202 11.84 -0.64 -23.83
N ASP A 203 12.67 -1.65 -24.11
CA ASP A 203 13.94 -1.83 -23.42
C ASP A 203 14.92 -0.70 -23.76
N GLU A 204 15.00 -0.31 -25.03
CA GLU A 204 15.79 0.84 -25.46
C GLU A 204 15.30 2.14 -24.81
N TYR A 205 13.99 2.37 -24.84
CA TYR A 205 13.39 3.57 -24.25
C TYR A 205 13.70 3.65 -22.75
N TYR A 206 13.35 2.61 -21.98
CA TYR A 206 13.48 2.62 -20.54
C TYR A 206 14.95 2.69 -20.08
N LYS A 207 15.89 2.00 -20.74
CA LYS A 207 17.34 2.13 -20.45
C LYS A 207 17.83 3.58 -20.52
N ASN A 208 17.29 4.38 -21.43
CA ASN A 208 17.68 5.78 -21.60
C ASN A 208 17.05 6.74 -20.59
N VAL A 209 15.93 6.36 -19.97
CA VAL A 209 15.11 7.26 -19.13
C VAL A 209 14.99 6.83 -17.67
N VAL A 210 15.49 5.65 -17.29
CA VAL A 210 15.49 5.21 -15.87
C VAL A 210 16.21 6.21 -14.97
N ASN A 211 17.28 6.84 -15.47
CA ASN A 211 17.98 7.92 -14.77
C ASN A 211 17.35 9.28 -15.08
N SER A 212 16.31 9.64 -14.32
CA SER A 212 15.66 10.95 -14.43
C SER A 212 16.62 12.09 -14.05
N ARG A 213 16.70 13.13 -14.87
CA ARG A 213 17.27 14.42 -14.43
C ARG A 213 16.29 15.27 -13.62
N MET A 214 15.04 14.85 -13.50
CA MET A 214 13.93 15.58 -12.86
C MET A 214 13.47 16.87 -13.55
N ASP A 215 14.26 17.49 -14.43
CA ASP A 215 13.85 18.66 -15.22
C ASP A 215 13.36 18.33 -16.65
N GLU A 216 13.37 17.05 -17.02
CA GLU A 216 12.84 16.53 -18.27
C GLU A 216 11.67 15.59 -18.00
N VAL A 217 10.56 15.82 -18.69
CA VAL A 217 9.40 14.95 -18.62
C VAL A 217 9.55 13.83 -19.66
N PRO A 218 9.54 12.55 -19.27
CA PRO A 218 9.51 11.44 -20.20
C PRO A 218 8.16 11.40 -20.95
N ASP A 219 8.10 10.63 -22.04
CA ASP A 219 6.86 10.46 -22.79
C ASP A 219 5.73 9.89 -21.91
N PRO A 220 4.63 10.64 -21.67
CA PRO A 220 3.56 10.22 -20.76
C PRO A 220 2.77 9.03 -21.30
N ARG A 221 2.86 8.72 -22.60
CA ARG A 221 2.29 7.48 -23.17
C ARG A 221 2.98 6.22 -22.64
N ARG A 222 4.17 6.38 -22.06
CA ARG A 222 5.02 5.32 -21.50
C ARG A 222 5.26 5.53 -19.99
N ARG A 223 4.29 6.14 -19.28
CA ARG A 223 4.35 6.30 -17.83
C ARG A 223 4.35 4.94 -17.12
N ARG A 224 5.12 4.84 -16.05
CA ARG A 224 5.22 3.63 -15.23
C ARG A 224 4.23 3.70 -14.06
N LEU A 225 3.91 2.54 -13.50
CA LEU A 225 3.03 2.36 -12.35
C LEU A 225 3.73 1.52 -11.28
N PHE A 226 3.80 2.05 -10.05
CA PHE A 226 4.47 1.43 -8.92
C PHE A 226 3.52 1.11 -7.78
N SER A 227 3.72 -0.04 -7.12
CA SER A 227 2.99 -0.42 -5.90
C SER A 227 3.89 -0.27 -4.69
N PHE A 228 3.44 0.48 -3.69
CA PHE A 228 4.13 0.72 -2.42
C PHE A 228 3.28 0.17 -1.27
N ILE A 229 3.67 -0.97 -0.72
CA ILE A 229 2.91 -1.68 0.30
C ILE A 229 3.74 -1.92 1.57
N LEU A 230 3.04 -1.99 2.70
CA LEU A 230 3.60 -2.47 3.97
C LEU A 230 3.38 -3.98 4.07
N PHE A 231 4.45 -4.72 4.34
CA PHE A 231 4.39 -6.17 4.55
C PHE A 231 4.83 -6.53 5.96
N ASN A 232 4.13 -7.51 6.55
CA ASN A 232 4.55 -8.13 7.79
C ASN A 232 4.78 -9.63 7.61
N SER A 233 3.78 -10.47 7.79
CA SER A 233 3.93 -11.93 7.81
C SER A 233 2.88 -12.69 7.00
N GLU A 234 2.06 -11.96 6.26
CA GLU A 234 0.91 -12.46 5.53
C GLU A 234 1.31 -13.02 4.15
N TYR A 235 2.14 -14.07 4.11
CA TYR A 235 2.68 -14.58 2.85
C TYR A 235 1.60 -14.97 1.82
N ASP A 236 0.50 -15.60 2.24
CA ASP A 236 -0.60 -15.96 1.31
C ASP A 236 -1.20 -14.74 0.60
N LEU A 237 -1.31 -13.63 1.34
CA LEU A 237 -1.84 -12.37 0.83
C LEU A 237 -0.83 -11.68 -0.09
N LEU A 238 0.47 -11.76 0.22
CA LEU A 238 1.52 -11.26 -0.68
C LEU A 238 1.60 -12.07 -1.97
N ASP A 239 1.54 -13.40 -1.89
CA ASP A 239 1.50 -14.27 -3.08
C ASP A 239 0.31 -13.92 -3.98
N LEU A 240 -0.87 -13.75 -3.37
CA LEU A 240 -2.08 -13.26 -4.04
C LEU A 240 -1.86 -11.90 -4.69
N TYR A 241 -1.34 -10.92 -3.93
CA TYR A 241 -1.10 -9.57 -4.41
C TYR A 241 -0.16 -9.54 -5.62
N LEU A 242 0.98 -10.23 -5.53
CA LEU A 242 1.96 -10.30 -6.61
C LEU A 242 1.38 -10.97 -7.85
N SER A 243 0.67 -12.10 -7.66
CA SER A 243 0.01 -12.82 -8.75
C SER A 243 -1.02 -11.95 -9.49
N GLU A 244 -1.91 -11.28 -8.75
CA GLU A 244 -3.00 -10.46 -9.30
C GLU A 244 -2.47 -9.24 -10.07
N TYR A 245 -1.29 -8.73 -9.73
CA TYR A 245 -0.81 -7.44 -10.24
C TYR A 245 0.41 -7.51 -11.16
N TYR A 246 1.03 -8.68 -11.29
CA TYR A 246 2.31 -8.82 -11.99
C TYR A 246 2.30 -8.26 -13.42
N GLU A 247 1.23 -8.45 -14.20
CA GLU A 247 1.14 -7.93 -15.57
C GLU A 247 0.84 -6.42 -15.66
N ILE A 248 0.44 -5.79 -14.55
CA ILE A 248 -0.05 -4.41 -14.53
C ILE A 248 1.00 -3.45 -13.95
N PHE A 249 1.59 -3.81 -12.81
CA PHE A 249 2.58 -2.98 -12.15
C PHE A 249 3.98 -3.19 -12.75
N ASP A 250 4.74 -2.11 -12.81
CA ASP A 250 6.13 -2.16 -13.30
C ASP A 250 7.07 -2.60 -12.17
N TYR A 251 6.84 -2.13 -10.93
CA TYR A 251 7.58 -2.57 -9.74
C TYR A 251 6.71 -2.62 -8.48
N PHE A 252 7.10 -3.52 -7.58
CA PHE A 252 6.56 -3.67 -6.23
C PHE A 252 7.64 -3.31 -5.21
N VAL A 253 7.47 -2.18 -4.53
CA VAL A 253 8.30 -1.82 -3.37
C VAL A 253 7.60 -2.35 -2.13
N ILE A 254 8.25 -3.30 -1.48
CA ILE A 254 7.71 -4.00 -0.32
C ILE A 254 8.46 -3.52 0.91
N TYR A 255 7.82 -2.64 1.66
CA TYR A 255 8.34 -2.17 2.92
C TYR A 255 8.23 -3.27 3.98
N GLU A 256 9.32 -3.46 4.71
CA GLU A 256 9.36 -4.35 5.85
C GLU A 256 10.17 -3.68 6.98
N SER A 257 9.83 -3.95 8.23
CA SER A 257 10.62 -3.49 9.39
C SER A 257 11.20 -4.68 10.13
N ASN A 258 12.37 -4.52 10.77
CA ASN A 258 12.93 -5.52 11.68
C ASN A 258 12.28 -5.50 13.09
N MET A 259 11.20 -4.73 13.25
CA MET A 259 10.42 -4.61 14.47
C MET A 259 8.93 -4.48 14.14
N THR A 260 8.06 -5.04 14.99
CA THR A 260 6.60 -4.85 14.92
C THR A 260 6.23 -3.40 15.27
N PHE A 261 5.01 -2.95 14.93
CA PHE A 261 4.54 -1.66 15.42
C PHE A 261 4.36 -1.66 16.94
N THR A 262 4.12 -2.81 17.56
CA THR A 262 4.10 -2.95 19.03
C THR A 262 5.48 -2.83 19.69
N GLY A 263 6.58 -2.87 18.90
CA GLY A 263 7.94 -2.65 19.38
C GLY A 263 8.74 -3.93 19.66
N THR A 264 8.24 -5.08 19.20
CA THR A 264 8.91 -6.38 19.35
C THR A 264 9.82 -6.61 18.15
N PRO A 265 11.11 -6.94 18.35
CA PRO A 265 11.99 -7.35 17.25
C PRO A 265 11.39 -8.52 16.46
N LYS A 266 11.50 -8.48 15.13
CA LYS A 266 10.96 -9.53 14.25
C LYS A 266 11.92 -9.87 13.10
N PRO A 267 11.83 -11.08 12.52
CA PRO A 267 12.51 -11.40 11.28
C PRO A 267 12.04 -10.50 10.13
N LEU A 268 12.90 -10.36 9.13
CA LEU A 268 12.52 -9.83 7.83
C LEU A 268 11.96 -10.96 6.97
N TYR A 269 10.70 -11.33 7.22
CA TYR A 269 9.95 -12.37 6.53
C TYR A 269 10.09 -12.29 5.00
N PHE A 270 9.71 -11.17 4.38
CA PHE A 270 9.77 -11.03 2.92
C PHE A 270 11.20 -11.03 2.41
N THR A 271 12.07 -10.21 3.02
CA THR A 271 13.45 -10.05 2.55
C THR A 271 14.21 -11.38 2.61
N ARG A 272 14.03 -12.14 3.69
CA ARG A 272 14.65 -13.48 3.84
C ARG A 272 14.04 -14.48 2.87
N ALA A 273 12.71 -14.53 2.72
CA ALA A 273 12.09 -15.40 1.72
C ALA A 273 12.59 -15.12 0.29
N LEU A 274 12.76 -13.85 -0.08
CA LEU A 274 13.30 -13.44 -1.38
C LEU A 274 14.75 -13.89 -1.62
N LEU A 275 15.57 -13.97 -0.57
CA LEU A 275 17.00 -14.26 -0.68
C LEU A 275 17.34 -15.74 -0.41
N GLU A 276 16.56 -16.42 0.42
CA GLU A 276 16.87 -17.74 0.98
C GLU A 276 16.01 -18.86 0.39
N THR A 277 14.91 -18.54 -0.30
CA THR A 277 13.99 -19.53 -0.88
C THR A 277 13.66 -19.23 -2.34
N ASP A 278 12.98 -20.17 -3.01
CA ASP A 278 12.50 -20.04 -4.39
C ASP A 278 11.06 -19.52 -4.49
N ARG A 279 10.41 -19.13 -3.37
CA ARG A 279 8.99 -18.71 -3.32
C ARG A 279 8.65 -17.62 -4.34
N TYR A 280 9.58 -16.68 -4.56
CA TYR A 280 9.36 -15.48 -5.40
C TYR A 280 10.11 -15.49 -6.73
N ASP A 281 10.67 -16.63 -7.15
CA ASP A 281 11.51 -16.70 -8.36
C ASP A 281 10.79 -16.26 -9.64
N LYS A 282 9.47 -16.48 -9.73
CA LYS A 282 8.63 -16.07 -10.87
C LYS A 282 8.30 -14.57 -10.92
N PHE A 283 8.57 -13.83 -9.84
CA PHE A 283 8.18 -12.42 -9.69
C PHE A 283 9.38 -11.48 -9.48
N LYS A 284 10.55 -12.04 -9.16
CA LYS A 284 11.72 -11.31 -8.62
C LYS A 284 12.29 -10.22 -9.53
N ASP A 285 11.96 -10.21 -10.81
CA ASP A 285 12.35 -9.19 -11.78
C ASP A 285 11.63 -7.85 -11.58
N LYS A 286 10.59 -7.81 -10.72
CA LYS A 286 9.86 -6.59 -10.35
C LYS A 286 9.84 -6.27 -8.86
N LEU A 287 10.42 -7.13 -8.03
CA LEU A 287 10.37 -6.99 -6.56
C LEU A 287 11.53 -6.14 -6.06
N ILE A 288 11.22 -5.17 -5.20
CA ILE A 288 12.19 -4.30 -4.56
C ILE A 288 11.97 -4.42 -3.04
N PRO A 289 12.84 -5.14 -2.30
CA PRO A 289 12.80 -5.15 -0.85
C PRO A 289 13.18 -3.77 -0.31
N LEU A 290 12.41 -3.27 0.64
CA LEU A 290 12.70 -2.04 1.40
C LEU A 290 12.65 -2.34 2.90
N PRO A 291 13.63 -3.09 3.45
CA PRO A 291 13.70 -3.32 4.87
C PRO A 291 14.27 -2.10 5.58
N MET A 292 13.58 -1.63 6.61
CA MET A 292 13.92 -0.42 7.34
C MET A 292 14.05 -0.69 8.83
N LYS A 293 14.85 0.15 9.51
CA LYS A 293 14.88 0.23 10.98
C LYS A 293 13.92 1.33 11.41
N ILE A 294 12.95 1.00 12.26
CA ILE A 294 12.09 2.01 12.90
C ILE A 294 12.63 2.28 14.30
N GLU A 295 13.24 3.44 14.50
CA GLU A 295 13.83 3.85 15.78
C GLU A 295 12.94 4.87 16.52
N VAL A 296 11.61 4.70 16.42
CA VAL A 296 10.63 5.58 17.06
C VAL A 296 10.15 4.95 18.36
N ASN A 297 10.30 5.70 19.46
CA ASN A 297 9.89 5.29 20.80
C ASN A 297 9.19 6.43 21.54
N GLU A 298 8.04 6.84 21.02
CA GLU A 298 7.20 7.88 21.62
C GLU A 298 5.73 7.47 21.62
N ASP A 299 4.95 8.07 22.52
CA ASP A 299 3.51 7.88 22.64
C ASP A 299 2.81 9.18 22.23
N ASN A 300 1.97 9.11 21.20
CA ASN A 300 1.19 10.25 20.71
C ASN A 300 -0.19 10.38 21.37
N GLY A 301 -0.43 9.65 22.46
CA GLY A 301 -1.71 9.58 23.17
C GLY A 301 -2.62 8.44 22.69
N ARG A 302 -2.25 7.73 21.62
CA ARG A 302 -2.89 6.48 21.16
C ARG A 302 -2.00 5.25 21.36
N GLY A 303 -0.88 5.40 22.07
CA GLY A 303 0.12 4.36 22.29
C GLY A 303 1.33 4.48 21.37
N TYR A 304 2.35 3.66 21.65
CA TYR A 304 3.66 3.71 20.97
C TYR A 304 3.67 3.15 19.54
N ALA A 305 2.58 2.51 19.10
CA ALA A 305 2.55 1.81 17.84
C ALA A 305 2.20 2.69 16.64
N PHE A 306 1.24 3.61 16.78
CA PHE A 306 0.87 4.55 15.72
C PHE A 306 2.04 5.42 15.23
N PRO A 307 2.89 5.98 16.12
CA PRO A 307 4.10 6.69 15.71
C PRO A 307 5.01 5.90 14.76
N ARG A 308 5.18 4.59 15.01
CA ARG A 308 6.00 3.71 14.18
C ARG A 308 5.33 3.47 12.82
N GLU A 309 4.02 3.30 12.80
CA GLU A 309 3.23 3.13 11.57
C GLU A 309 3.27 4.39 10.70
N HIS A 310 3.09 5.57 11.29
CA HIS A 310 3.13 6.84 10.54
C HIS A 310 4.49 7.05 9.86
N VAL A 311 5.60 6.78 10.57
CA VAL A 311 6.95 6.85 9.99
C VAL A 311 7.14 5.79 8.91
N ALA A 312 6.65 4.56 9.07
CA ALA A 312 6.69 3.54 8.02
C ALA A 312 5.99 4.02 6.74
N ARG A 313 4.78 4.61 6.86
CA ARG A 313 4.01 5.17 5.73
C ARG A 313 4.70 6.35 5.06
N ARG A 314 5.44 7.16 5.82
CA ARG A 314 6.25 8.26 5.30
C ARG A 314 7.42 7.73 4.46
N LEU A 315 8.16 6.78 5.04
CA LEU A 315 9.38 6.22 4.45
C LEU A 315 9.06 5.42 3.19
N VAL A 316 8.03 4.57 3.19
CA VAL A 316 7.70 3.72 2.04
C VAL A 316 7.43 4.54 0.77
N VAL A 317 6.79 5.70 0.86
CA VAL A 317 6.54 6.54 -0.32
C VAL A 317 7.83 7.15 -0.84
N ALA A 318 8.60 7.83 0.01
CA ALA A 318 9.78 8.55 -0.44
C ALA A 318 10.95 7.61 -0.84
N GLU A 319 11.21 6.56 -0.04
CA GLU A 319 12.19 5.53 -0.37
C GLU A 319 11.73 4.65 -1.54
N GLY A 320 10.43 4.40 -1.67
CA GLY A 320 9.87 3.67 -2.81
C GLY A 320 10.06 4.41 -4.13
N LEU A 321 9.74 5.72 -4.16
CA LEU A 321 10.01 6.57 -5.32
C LEU A 321 11.49 6.60 -5.68
N ARG A 322 12.37 6.59 -4.65
CA ARG A 322 13.83 6.48 -4.85
C ARG A 322 14.24 5.16 -5.47
N SER A 323 13.74 4.05 -4.93
CA SER A 323 14.11 2.71 -5.35
C SER A 323 13.72 2.42 -6.80
N VAL A 324 12.60 2.99 -7.28
CA VAL A 324 12.13 2.84 -8.67
C VAL A 324 12.68 3.90 -9.63
N GLN A 325 13.51 4.82 -9.13
CA GLN A 325 13.98 6.01 -9.84
C GLN A 325 12.80 6.74 -10.53
N ALA A 326 11.78 7.10 -9.76
CA ALA A 326 10.55 7.68 -10.29
C ALA A 326 10.82 8.99 -11.08
N ARG A 327 10.06 9.20 -12.16
CA ARG A 327 10.14 10.36 -13.06
C ARG A 327 8.83 11.13 -13.03
N HIS A 328 8.88 12.45 -13.28
CA HIS A 328 7.67 13.26 -13.31
C HIS A 328 6.59 12.63 -14.21
N GLY A 329 5.37 12.49 -13.70
CA GLY A 329 4.25 11.88 -14.41
C GLY A 329 4.16 10.35 -14.33
N ASP A 330 5.15 9.65 -13.76
CA ASP A 330 4.98 8.27 -13.32
C ASP A 330 3.89 8.22 -12.22
N ILE A 331 3.22 7.08 -12.12
CA ILE A 331 2.13 6.84 -11.17
C ILE A 331 2.63 5.91 -10.06
N PHE A 332 2.21 6.18 -8.83
CA PHE A 332 2.37 5.23 -7.74
C PHE A 332 1.05 5.06 -6.98
N MET A 333 0.92 3.89 -6.36
CA MET A 333 -0.17 3.55 -5.45
C MET A 333 0.41 3.24 -4.08
N HIS A 334 -0.24 3.74 -3.03
CA HIS A 334 0.06 3.36 -1.66
C HIS A 334 -1.21 2.88 -0.95
N GLY A 335 -1.07 1.75 -0.25
CA GLY A 335 -2.08 1.14 0.60
C GLY A 335 -1.46 0.05 1.47
N ASP A 336 -2.27 -0.49 2.37
CA ASP A 336 -1.88 -1.71 3.09
C ASP A 336 -2.00 -2.92 2.15
N LEU A 337 -1.28 -4.01 2.46
CA LEU A 337 -1.26 -5.20 1.61
C LEU A 337 -2.66 -5.80 1.40
N ASP A 338 -3.55 -5.68 2.39
CA ASP A 338 -4.94 -6.15 2.33
C ASP A 338 -5.87 -5.21 1.56
N GLU A 339 -5.37 -4.14 0.96
CA GLU A 339 -6.14 -3.18 0.19
C GLU A 339 -5.81 -3.28 -1.30
N MET A 340 -6.63 -4.02 -2.02
CA MET A 340 -6.36 -4.47 -3.37
C MET A 340 -7.25 -3.73 -4.38
N VAL A 341 -6.67 -2.86 -5.20
CA VAL A 341 -7.37 -2.22 -6.33
C VAL A 341 -7.78 -3.22 -7.39
N LYS A 342 -8.96 -3.09 -7.98
CA LYS A 342 -9.39 -3.99 -9.04
C LYS A 342 -8.52 -3.85 -10.29
N PRO A 343 -7.97 -4.95 -10.84
CA PRO A 343 -7.05 -4.94 -11.98
C PRO A 343 -7.58 -4.14 -13.17
N HIS A 344 -8.86 -4.34 -13.51
CA HIS A 344 -9.51 -3.67 -14.62
C HIS A 344 -9.65 -2.15 -14.42
N VAL A 345 -9.63 -1.62 -13.19
CA VAL A 345 -9.62 -0.18 -12.91
C VAL A 345 -8.22 0.37 -13.07
N ILE A 346 -7.24 -0.20 -12.36
CA ILE A 346 -5.88 0.34 -12.34
C ILE A 346 -5.17 0.25 -13.70
N ALA A 347 -5.45 -0.79 -14.51
CA ALA A 347 -4.91 -0.91 -15.86
C ALA A 347 -5.41 0.21 -16.80
N ARG A 348 -6.71 0.55 -16.73
CA ARG A 348 -7.28 1.70 -17.47
C ARG A 348 -6.64 3.01 -17.03
N LEU A 349 -6.45 3.22 -15.72
CA LEU A 349 -5.81 4.42 -15.20
C LEU A 349 -4.33 4.52 -15.59
N LYS A 350 -3.60 3.41 -15.67
CA LYS A 350 -2.22 3.39 -16.19
C LYS A 350 -2.16 3.79 -17.66
N LYS A 351 -3.01 3.20 -18.50
CA LYS A 351 -2.92 3.30 -19.97
C LYS A 351 -3.62 4.53 -20.57
N CYS A 352 -4.66 5.04 -19.92
CA CYS A 352 -5.52 6.08 -20.47
C CYS A 352 -5.43 7.41 -19.71
N GLY A 353 -5.60 8.52 -20.43
CA GLY A 353 -5.73 9.85 -19.85
C GLY A 353 -7.17 10.34 -19.76
N GLY A 354 -7.33 11.59 -19.33
CA GLY A 354 -8.63 12.24 -19.13
C GLY A 354 -9.18 12.15 -17.70
N TRP A 355 -8.40 11.60 -16.76
CA TRP A 355 -8.75 11.55 -15.33
C TRP A 355 -7.81 12.41 -14.49
N GLU A 356 -6.64 12.78 -15.01
CA GLU A 356 -5.55 13.42 -14.26
C GLU A 356 -5.92 14.79 -13.70
N HIS A 357 -6.86 15.51 -14.34
CA HIS A 357 -7.36 16.79 -13.86
C HIS A 357 -8.09 16.69 -12.52
N LEU A 358 -8.59 15.50 -12.17
CA LEU A 358 -9.25 15.23 -10.89
C LEU A 358 -8.25 15.27 -9.72
N GLN A 359 -6.98 14.92 -9.94
CA GLN A 359 -5.91 14.98 -8.92
C GLN A 359 -5.06 16.25 -9.08
N ALA A 360 -4.47 16.45 -10.26
CA ALA A 360 -3.39 17.41 -10.47
C ALA A 360 -3.86 18.73 -11.11
N GLY A 361 -5.16 18.94 -11.28
CA GLY A 361 -5.68 20.17 -11.86
C GLY A 361 -5.19 20.35 -13.30
N ILE A 362 -4.55 21.48 -13.62
CA ILE A 362 -4.03 21.75 -14.97
C ILE A 362 -2.68 21.05 -15.25
N GLY A 363 -2.03 20.46 -14.26
CA GLY A 363 -0.76 19.75 -14.44
C GLY A 363 0.46 20.66 -14.65
N GLY A 364 1.41 20.20 -15.47
CA GLY A 364 2.59 20.93 -15.90
C GLY A 364 3.90 20.31 -15.45
N GLY A 365 4.90 20.34 -16.32
CA GLY A 365 6.22 19.75 -16.08
C GLY A 365 7.19 20.66 -15.31
N PRO A 366 8.23 20.07 -14.70
CA PRO A 366 9.37 20.79 -14.13
C PRO A 366 10.19 21.51 -15.22
N LYS A 367 10.94 22.53 -14.80
CA LYS A 367 11.82 23.33 -15.66
C LYS A 367 13.28 23.17 -15.29
N SER A 368 14.18 23.38 -16.25
CA SER A 368 15.62 23.41 -15.97
C SER A 368 16.00 24.68 -15.22
N PHE A 369 16.78 24.54 -14.15
CA PHE A 369 17.29 25.67 -13.36
C PHE A 369 18.31 26.53 -14.11
N LYS A 370 18.85 26.02 -15.23
CA LYS A 370 19.66 26.79 -16.18
C LYS A 370 18.90 27.96 -16.81
N ASN A 371 17.58 28.00 -16.69
CA ASN A 371 16.76 29.13 -17.12
C ASN A 371 16.59 30.14 -15.98
N ASP A 372 17.04 31.37 -16.19
CA ASP A 372 17.00 32.47 -15.21
C ASP A 372 15.57 32.87 -14.78
N ASP A 373 14.55 32.46 -15.54
CA ASP A 373 13.14 32.79 -15.30
C ASP A 373 12.43 31.78 -14.39
N VAL A 374 13.09 30.71 -13.91
CA VAL A 374 12.46 29.71 -13.05
C VAL A 374 12.25 30.25 -11.63
N GLU A 375 10.98 30.36 -11.25
CA GLU A 375 10.55 30.74 -9.90
C GLU A 375 10.58 29.52 -8.96
N THR A 376 11.28 29.66 -7.83
CA THR A 376 11.46 28.56 -6.87
C THR A 376 11.45 29.09 -5.45
N TYR A 377 10.93 28.30 -4.51
CA TYR A 377 11.01 28.62 -3.09
C TYR A 377 12.39 28.28 -2.48
N PHE A 378 13.29 27.61 -3.21
CA PHE A 378 14.71 27.53 -2.82
C PHE A 378 15.41 28.89 -2.96
N LYS A 379 15.00 29.70 -3.94
CA LYS A 379 15.54 31.05 -4.15
C LYS A 379 14.88 32.09 -3.24
N ASN A 380 13.64 31.86 -2.82
CA ASN A 380 12.89 32.79 -1.99
C ASN A 380 11.95 32.05 -1.03
N GLU A 381 12.42 31.87 0.21
CA GLU A 381 11.67 31.18 1.26
C GLU A 381 10.33 31.84 1.61
N ASN A 382 10.14 33.13 1.28
CA ASN A 382 8.87 33.83 1.52
C ASN A 382 7.81 33.57 0.43
N LEU A 383 8.12 32.85 -0.65
CA LEU A 383 7.15 32.53 -1.71
C LEU A 383 6.16 31.44 -1.30
N VAL A 384 6.48 30.65 -0.28
CA VAL A 384 5.66 29.52 0.16
C VAL A 384 5.46 29.59 1.66
N SER A 385 4.20 29.62 2.11
CA SER A 385 3.90 29.48 3.53
C SER A 385 4.04 28.03 3.94
N ILE A 386 4.34 27.79 5.21
CA ILE A 386 4.31 26.46 5.82
C ILE A 386 3.02 26.34 6.62
N ASN A 387 2.31 25.21 6.53
CA ASN A 387 1.12 24.97 7.35
C ASN A 387 1.50 24.49 8.77
N GLU A 388 0.50 24.23 9.62
CA GLU A 388 0.71 23.76 11.00
C GLU A 388 1.44 22.40 11.10
N HIS A 389 1.54 21.68 9.99
CA HIS A 389 2.23 20.41 9.86
C HIS A 389 3.60 20.55 9.20
N GLY A 390 4.22 21.73 9.11
CA GLY A 390 5.55 21.82 8.49
C GLY A 390 5.55 21.59 6.97
N GLN A 391 4.38 21.49 6.33
CA GLN A 391 4.27 21.29 4.89
C GLN A 391 4.30 22.61 4.14
N TYR A 392 5.03 22.64 3.03
CA TYR A 392 4.97 23.75 2.09
C TYR A 392 3.55 23.85 1.49
N SER A 393 2.93 25.02 1.61
CA SER A 393 1.60 25.34 1.06
C SER A 393 1.73 25.70 -0.42
N VAL A 394 2.03 24.69 -1.22
CA VAL A 394 2.25 24.79 -2.66
C VAL A 394 0.97 24.51 -3.44
N ASP A 395 0.62 25.39 -4.35
CA ASP A 395 -0.59 25.28 -5.19
C ASP A 395 -0.38 24.30 -6.36
N TYR A 396 0.05 23.06 -6.08
CA TYR A 396 0.39 22.09 -7.13
C TYR A 396 -0.79 21.24 -7.62
N GLN A 397 -1.79 21.00 -6.77
CA GLN A 397 -2.72 19.88 -6.96
C GLN A 397 -4.12 20.24 -6.47
N LYS A 398 -5.12 19.63 -7.09
CA LYS A 398 -6.51 19.68 -6.65
C LYS A 398 -6.65 18.84 -5.37
N ASP A 399 -6.19 17.59 -5.42
CA ASP A 399 -6.16 16.61 -4.34
C ASP A 399 -4.78 15.91 -4.33
N LEU A 400 -4.25 15.52 -3.17
CA LEU A 400 -2.91 14.89 -3.09
C LEU A 400 -2.87 13.53 -3.80
N SER A 401 -3.97 12.79 -3.70
CA SER A 401 -4.19 11.47 -4.29
C SER A 401 -5.70 11.26 -4.50
N ILE A 402 -6.07 10.20 -5.21
CA ILE A 402 -7.47 9.78 -5.36
C ILE A 402 -7.61 8.39 -4.71
N GLY A 403 -8.64 8.23 -3.89
CA GLY A 403 -8.95 6.96 -3.23
C GLY A 403 -9.77 6.01 -4.10
N PHE A 404 -9.55 4.71 -3.95
CA PHE A 404 -10.39 3.66 -4.52
C PHE A 404 -11.44 3.23 -3.49
N GLN A 405 -12.73 3.28 -3.85
CA GLN A 405 -13.79 2.75 -2.99
C GLN A 405 -13.65 1.23 -2.87
N SER A 406 -13.40 0.78 -1.65
CA SER A 406 -13.18 -0.61 -1.29
C SER A 406 -14.40 -1.22 -0.62
N TRP A 407 -14.71 -2.44 -1.03
CA TRP A 407 -15.60 -3.33 -0.30
C TRP A 407 -14.85 -3.95 0.87
N PHE A 408 -15.33 -3.68 2.09
CA PHE A 408 -14.71 -4.17 3.32
C PHE A 408 -15.20 -5.57 3.62
N TYR A 409 -14.33 -6.55 3.43
CA TYR A 409 -14.55 -7.93 3.86
C TYR A 409 -13.72 -8.23 5.11
N GLU A 410 -14.23 -9.11 5.95
CA GLU A 410 -13.56 -9.51 7.19
C GLU A 410 -13.40 -11.03 7.24
N TYR A 411 -12.18 -11.52 7.45
CA TYR A 411 -11.77 -12.94 7.52
C TYR A 411 -11.98 -13.82 6.27
N SER A 412 -13.05 -13.60 5.50
CA SER A 412 -13.37 -14.26 4.22
C SER A 412 -14.34 -13.39 3.40
N PHE A 413 -14.57 -13.74 2.13
CA PHE A 413 -15.58 -13.08 1.31
C PHE A 413 -17.02 -13.36 1.74
N ASN A 414 -17.26 -14.21 2.75
CA ASN A 414 -18.62 -14.46 3.26
C ASN A 414 -19.10 -13.42 4.26
N ILE A 415 -18.22 -12.53 4.72
CA ILE A 415 -18.51 -11.57 5.78
C ILE A 415 -18.11 -10.19 5.24
N ILE A 416 -19.10 -9.31 5.07
CA ILE A 416 -18.92 -7.98 4.49
C ILE A 416 -19.48 -6.91 5.41
N GLN A 417 -18.78 -5.79 5.58
CA GLN A 417 -19.23 -4.73 6.49
C GLN A 417 -20.60 -4.16 6.10
N ASN A 418 -20.84 -4.00 4.79
CA ASN A 418 -22.08 -3.51 4.23
C ASN A 418 -22.28 -4.15 2.86
N LYS A 419 -23.35 -4.90 2.67
CA LYS A 419 -23.64 -5.57 1.38
C LYS A 419 -24.10 -4.62 0.26
N LYS A 420 -24.42 -3.37 0.57
CA LYS A 420 -24.95 -2.39 -0.39
C LYS A 420 -23.91 -1.45 -0.96
N ALA A 421 -22.82 -1.19 -0.24
CA ALA A 421 -21.84 -0.20 -0.64
C ALA A 421 -20.45 -0.48 -0.06
N GLY A 422 -19.41 -0.12 -0.82
CA GLY A 422 -18.04 -0.04 -0.32
C GLY A 422 -17.89 1.11 0.68
N THR A 423 -17.28 0.84 1.82
CA THR A 423 -17.29 1.72 3.01
C THR A 423 -15.97 2.43 3.25
N ILE A 424 -14.97 2.12 2.45
CA ILE A 424 -13.58 2.54 2.61
C ILE A 424 -13.09 3.14 1.30
N TYR A 425 -12.12 4.06 1.35
CA TYR A 425 -11.59 4.77 0.16
C TYR A 425 -10.07 4.65 0.02
N HIS A 426 -9.52 3.47 0.27
CA HIS A 426 -8.12 3.13 0.07
C HIS A 426 -7.99 1.74 -0.61
N PRO A 427 -6.98 1.48 -1.44
CA PRO A 427 -5.73 2.22 -1.55
C PRO A 427 -5.86 3.54 -2.31
N ASN A 428 -4.78 4.32 -2.40
CA ASN A 428 -4.75 5.62 -3.05
C ASN A 428 -3.76 5.64 -4.22
N ILE A 429 -4.13 6.31 -5.31
CA ILE A 429 -3.29 6.55 -6.49
C ILE A 429 -2.83 8.01 -6.55
N ALA A 430 -1.58 8.22 -6.97
CA ALA A 430 -1.02 9.55 -7.16
C ALA A 430 -0.04 9.62 -8.35
N LEU A 431 -0.04 10.76 -9.05
CA LEU A 431 1.02 11.17 -9.96
C LEU A 431 2.25 11.69 -9.19
N PHE A 432 3.45 11.21 -9.52
CA PHE A 432 4.70 11.73 -8.99
C PHE A 432 5.02 13.09 -9.62
N ASP A 433 5.18 14.11 -8.77
CA ASP A 433 5.43 15.49 -9.15
C ASP A 433 6.82 15.94 -8.71
N ALA A 434 7.77 15.84 -9.64
CA ALA A 434 9.15 16.29 -9.47
C ALA A 434 9.30 17.77 -9.04
N LYS A 435 8.34 18.65 -9.36
CA LYS A 435 8.41 20.08 -8.98
C LYS A 435 8.51 20.27 -7.48
N ARG A 436 7.93 19.36 -6.69
CA ARG A 436 8.00 19.35 -5.22
C ARG A 436 9.43 19.21 -4.71
N SER A 437 10.20 18.31 -5.30
CA SER A 437 11.61 18.12 -4.91
C SER A 437 12.52 19.19 -5.49
N LEU A 438 12.16 19.75 -6.64
CA LEU A 438 12.86 20.88 -7.27
C LEU A 438 12.46 22.24 -6.67
N GLY A 439 11.48 22.29 -5.77
CA GLY A 439 10.96 23.50 -5.19
C GLY A 439 10.44 24.56 -6.17
N GLN A 440 9.91 24.14 -7.32
CA GLN A 440 9.45 25.00 -8.41
C GLN A 440 7.95 25.23 -8.36
N ILE A 441 7.46 26.45 -8.59
CA ILE A 441 6.01 26.78 -8.59
C ILE A 441 5.39 26.41 -9.95
N PRO A 442 4.10 25.98 -10.05
CA PRO A 442 3.52 25.70 -11.36
C PRO A 442 3.25 27.01 -12.10
N ASP A 443 3.61 27.07 -13.38
CA ASP A 443 3.38 28.25 -14.23
C ASP A 443 1.90 28.59 -14.40
N ARG A 444 1.07 27.55 -14.36
CA ARG A 444 -0.36 27.62 -14.59
C ARG A 444 -1.06 27.20 -13.32
N VAL A 445 -1.73 28.17 -12.70
CA VAL A 445 -2.58 27.92 -11.52
C VAL A 445 -4.03 27.76 -11.95
N ASN A 446 -4.74 26.85 -11.27
CA ASN A 446 -6.18 26.68 -11.41
C ASN A 446 -6.95 27.36 -10.25
N ARG A 447 -6.28 28.28 -9.52
CA ARG A 447 -6.79 29.14 -8.44
C ARG A 447 -6.33 30.60 -8.63
N LYS A 448 -7.00 31.55 -7.98
CA LYS A 448 -6.66 32.99 -8.09
C LYS A 448 -5.24 33.22 -7.53
N PRO A 449 -4.36 33.93 -8.25
CA PRO A 449 -2.98 34.12 -7.86
C PRO A 449 -2.86 34.96 -6.58
N VAL A 450 -2.03 34.52 -5.63
CA VAL A 450 -1.53 35.36 -4.56
C VAL A 450 -0.40 36.21 -5.15
N THR A 451 -0.58 37.53 -5.12
CA THR A 451 0.43 38.46 -5.63
C THR A 451 1.49 38.70 -4.58
N ASN A 452 2.75 38.39 -4.91
CA ASN A 452 3.90 39.16 -4.44
C ASN A 452 5.10 38.93 -5.38
N LYS A 453 5.37 39.91 -6.25
CA LYS A 453 6.59 39.93 -7.07
C LYS A 453 7.77 40.36 -6.21
N THR A 454 8.86 39.60 -6.22
CA THR A 454 10.16 40.01 -5.66
C THR A 454 11.33 39.59 -6.58
N LYS A 455 12.47 40.28 -6.44
CA LYS A 455 13.62 40.28 -7.37
C LYS A 455 14.46 38.99 -7.31
N ARG A 456 15.02 38.60 -8.46
CA ARG A 456 15.94 37.48 -8.67
C ARG A 456 17.26 37.65 -7.90
N ARG A 457 17.75 36.57 -7.31
CA ARG A 457 19.14 36.38 -6.84
C ARG A 457 19.70 35.09 -7.43
N GLU A 458 21.02 35.07 -7.61
CA GLU A 458 21.80 33.95 -8.13
C GLU A 458 21.73 32.75 -7.16
N TYR A 459 21.40 31.57 -7.67
CA TYR A 459 21.40 30.29 -6.96
C TYR A 459 21.95 29.22 -7.90
N GLU A 460 22.67 28.24 -7.36
CA GLU A 460 23.25 27.13 -8.11
C GLU A 460 22.18 26.08 -8.44
N ASP A 461 22.13 25.59 -9.68
CA ASP A 461 21.17 24.55 -10.09
C ASP A 461 21.28 23.32 -9.18
N PRO A 462 20.23 22.91 -8.43
CA PRO A 462 20.31 21.78 -7.51
C PRO A 462 20.62 20.46 -8.22
N LEU A 463 20.36 20.35 -9.53
CA LEU A 463 20.75 19.18 -10.31
C LEU A 463 22.27 19.08 -10.52
N LEU A 464 23.02 20.16 -10.25
CA LEU A 464 24.48 20.14 -10.24
C LEU A 464 25.06 19.71 -8.89
N ASP A 465 24.26 19.68 -7.82
CA ASP A 465 24.69 19.12 -6.54
C ASP A 465 24.68 17.59 -6.63
N PRO A 466 25.84 16.92 -6.53
CA PRO A 466 25.90 15.46 -6.56
C PRO A 466 25.15 14.80 -5.39
N ASN A 467 24.81 15.55 -4.35
CA ASN A 467 24.05 15.08 -3.19
C ASN A 467 22.55 15.43 -3.26
N PHE A 468 22.08 16.02 -4.36
CA PHE A 468 20.67 16.35 -4.51
C PHE A 468 19.81 15.09 -4.44
N ASN A 469 18.83 15.13 -3.53
CA ASN A 469 17.88 14.05 -3.34
C ASN A 469 16.54 14.38 -4.03
N PRO A 470 16.27 13.83 -5.23
CA PRO A 470 15.08 14.16 -6.00
C PRO A 470 13.77 13.63 -5.40
N TYR A 471 13.83 12.90 -4.28
CA TYR A 471 12.66 12.35 -3.59
C TYR A 471 12.43 12.98 -2.21
N GLN A 472 13.33 13.89 -1.78
CA GLN A 472 13.21 14.60 -0.50
C GLN A 472 11.89 15.38 -0.39
N GLY A 473 11.33 15.81 -1.52
CA GLY A 473 10.01 16.44 -1.60
C GLY A 473 8.82 15.51 -1.29
N TYR A 474 9.02 14.32 -0.71
CA TYR A 474 7.97 13.41 -0.26
C TYR A 474 8.18 12.91 1.18
N MET A 475 9.12 13.50 1.92
CA MET A 475 9.36 13.24 3.34
C MET A 475 9.76 14.54 4.07
N TYR A 476 9.73 14.56 5.40
CA TYR A 476 10.35 15.64 6.17
C TYR A 476 11.87 15.48 6.23
N THR A 477 12.55 16.59 6.57
CA THR A 477 13.96 16.59 6.95
C THR A 477 14.23 15.90 8.29
N ASN A 478 13.22 15.69 9.15
CA ASN A 478 13.34 14.93 10.39
C ASN A 478 12.29 13.82 10.43
N ASN A 479 12.74 12.56 10.45
CA ASN A 479 11.88 11.37 10.49
C ASN A 479 12.15 10.50 11.74
N THR A 480 12.80 11.05 12.76
CA THR A 480 13.13 10.33 14.00
C THR A 480 12.02 10.38 15.06
N ASN A 481 10.87 10.96 14.72
CA ASN A 481 9.69 11.11 15.58
C ASN A 481 8.42 11.12 14.70
N ASP A 482 7.27 10.96 15.35
CA ASP A 482 5.92 11.08 14.78
C ASP A 482 5.57 12.55 14.50
N HIS A 483 6.27 13.48 15.16
CA HIS A 483 6.02 14.90 14.92
C HIS A 483 6.38 15.29 13.48
N HIS A 484 5.59 16.23 12.98
CA HIS A 484 5.79 16.84 11.67
C HIS A 484 6.88 17.92 11.72
N THR A 485 8.03 17.57 12.30
CA THR A 485 9.15 18.51 12.47
C THR A 485 10.03 18.51 11.24
N GLY A 486 10.46 19.69 10.80
CA GLY A 486 11.22 19.86 9.57
C GLY A 486 10.42 20.50 8.44
N LYS A 487 11.01 20.52 7.24
CA LYS A 487 10.35 21.04 6.02
C LYS A 487 10.20 19.89 5.02
N GLY A 488 9.06 19.80 4.33
CA GLY A 488 8.84 18.74 3.35
C GLY A 488 7.39 18.58 2.92
N PHE A 489 7.11 17.51 2.18
CA PHE A 489 5.75 17.07 1.90
C PHE A 489 5.51 15.70 2.51
N LEU A 490 4.25 15.40 2.75
CA LEU A 490 3.89 14.20 3.47
C LEU A 490 3.49 13.06 2.54
N GLY A 491 4.44 12.15 2.32
CA GLY A 491 4.14 10.86 1.70
C GLY A 491 3.02 10.11 2.43
N GLU A 492 2.96 10.14 3.78
CA GLU A 492 1.90 9.41 4.49
C GLU A 492 0.49 9.96 4.22
N PHE A 493 0.34 11.23 3.86
CA PHE A 493 -0.97 11.83 3.53
C PHE A 493 -1.51 11.37 2.18
N VAL A 494 -0.69 10.76 1.33
CA VAL A 494 -1.17 10.10 0.11
C VAL A 494 -2.27 9.10 0.44
N ARG A 495 -2.15 8.36 1.56
CA ARG A 495 -3.20 7.45 2.05
C ARG A 495 -4.35 8.21 2.71
N PHE A 496 -4.05 9.18 3.58
CA PHE A 496 -5.06 9.80 4.43
C PHE A 496 -5.95 10.82 3.71
N GLU A 497 -5.62 11.20 2.48
CA GLU A 497 -6.37 12.17 1.69
C GLU A 497 -7.86 11.80 1.57
N SER A 498 -8.17 10.51 1.40
CA SER A 498 -9.53 9.96 1.30
C SER A 498 -9.96 9.13 2.51
N SER A 499 -9.16 9.07 3.59
CA SER A 499 -9.48 8.33 4.82
C SER A 499 -10.56 9.04 5.65
N ARG A 500 -11.80 9.05 5.15
CA ARG A 500 -12.93 9.87 5.62
C ARG A 500 -14.24 9.10 5.49
N THR A 501 -15.25 9.52 6.24
CA THR A 501 -16.61 8.98 6.09
C THR A 501 -17.23 9.42 4.76
N PHE A 502 -18.24 8.69 4.28
CA PHE A 502 -19.01 9.08 3.08
C PHE A 502 -19.51 10.53 3.18
N ASP A 503 -20.09 10.93 4.30
CA ASP A 503 -20.58 12.30 4.51
C ASP A 503 -19.48 13.35 4.42
N GLN A 504 -18.29 13.07 4.97
CA GLN A 504 -17.15 13.97 4.88
C GLN A 504 -16.63 14.08 3.44
N MET A 505 -16.59 12.97 2.71
CA MET A 505 -16.24 12.94 1.28
C MET A 505 -17.26 13.74 0.45
N LYS A 506 -18.56 13.55 0.72
CA LYS A 506 -19.69 14.27 0.09
C LYS A 506 -19.65 15.77 0.35
N GLN A 507 -19.41 16.18 1.59
CA GLN A 507 -19.30 17.60 1.96
C GLN A 507 -18.20 18.29 1.15
N ARG A 508 -17.06 17.61 0.97
CA ARG A 508 -15.93 18.08 0.17
C ARG A 508 -16.15 17.97 -1.33
N GLY A 509 -16.99 17.04 -1.78
CA GLY A 509 -17.15 16.72 -3.20
C GLY A 509 -15.85 16.21 -3.82
N GLN A 510 -15.09 15.43 -3.05
CA GLN A 510 -13.77 14.91 -3.41
C GLN A 510 -13.91 13.73 -4.38
N PRO A 511 -13.08 13.62 -5.44
CA PRO A 511 -13.14 12.46 -6.32
C PRO A 511 -12.71 11.18 -5.59
N ALA A 512 -13.43 10.09 -5.85
CA ALA A 512 -13.06 8.73 -5.48
C ALA A 512 -13.60 7.75 -6.54
N PHE A 513 -12.83 6.73 -6.87
CA PHE A 513 -13.24 5.72 -7.84
C PHE A 513 -14.28 4.79 -7.22
N TRP A 514 -15.41 4.61 -7.90
CA TRP A 514 -16.53 3.80 -7.40
C TRP A 514 -16.27 2.31 -7.62
N ASN A 515 -16.60 1.48 -6.63
CA ASN A 515 -16.47 0.02 -6.67
C ASN A 515 -15.13 -0.44 -7.31
N ALA A 516 -14.03 0.03 -6.74
CA ALA A 516 -12.74 0.00 -7.39
C ALA A 516 -11.69 -0.83 -6.67
N ALA A 517 -12.00 -1.38 -5.50
CA ALA A 517 -11.05 -2.13 -4.70
C ALA A 517 -11.75 -3.12 -3.74
N TRP A 518 -10.95 -4.03 -3.18
CA TRP A 518 -11.29 -4.91 -2.09
C TRP A 518 -10.44 -4.56 -0.88
N HIS A 519 -11.03 -4.61 0.32
CA HIS A 519 -10.29 -4.61 1.57
C HIS A 519 -10.47 -5.97 2.25
N LEU A 520 -9.39 -6.77 2.27
CA LEU A 520 -9.35 -8.16 2.70
C LEU A 520 -8.88 -8.26 4.16
N SER A 521 -9.62 -7.63 5.07
CA SER A 521 -9.24 -7.50 6.48
C SER A 521 -9.16 -8.87 7.15
N SER A 522 -8.00 -9.20 7.73
CA SER A 522 -7.73 -10.45 8.45
C SER A 522 -7.89 -11.75 7.62
N PHE A 523 -7.65 -11.71 6.30
CA PHE A 523 -7.70 -12.88 5.40
C PHE A 523 -6.48 -13.82 5.61
N LEU A 524 -6.43 -14.47 6.77
CA LEU A 524 -5.33 -15.34 7.18
C LEU A 524 -5.80 -16.78 7.43
N PRO A 525 -4.94 -17.78 7.19
CA PRO A 525 -5.38 -19.16 7.07
C PRO A 525 -5.86 -19.75 8.39
N THR A 526 -5.22 -19.45 9.53
CA THR A 526 -5.58 -20.03 10.83
C THR A 526 -5.60 -19.00 11.96
N ILE A 527 -6.16 -19.36 13.11
CA ILE A 527 -6.16 -18.53 14.33
C ILE A 527 -4.75 -18.11 14.75
N GLU A 528 -3.75 -18.96 14.58
CA GLU A 528 -2.37 -18.64 14.90
C GLU A 528 -1.83 -17.49 14.03
N HIS A 529 -2.16 -17.48 12.74
CA HIS A 529 -1.77 -16.41 11.82
C HIS A 529 -2.51 -15.11 12.14
N ILE A 530 -3.82 -15.18 12.40
CA ILE A 530 -4.61 -14.00 12.79
C ILE A 530 -4.07 -13.40 14.09
N TYR A 531 -3.80 -14.23 15.09
CA TYR A 531 -3.20 -13.78 16.35
C TYR A 531 -1.83 -13.14 16.14
N ASN A 532 -0.96 -13.74 15.31
CA ASN A 532 0.35 -13.17 14.99
C ASN A 532 0.22 -11.77 14.37
N LYS A 533 -0.68 -11.58 13.40
CA LYS A 533 -0.98 -10.25 12.84
C LYS A 533 -1.44 -9.28 13.94
N VAL A 534 -2.48 -9.63 14.69
CA VAL A 534 -3.04 -8.79 15.77
C VAL A 534 -1.97 -8.38 16.79
N SER A 535 -1.12 -9.31 17.23
CA SER A 535 -0.05 -9.07 18.21
C SER A 535 1.03 -8.08 17.72
N SER A 536 1.15 -7.91 16.42
CA SER A 536 2.13 -7.01 15.78
C SER A 536 1.56 -5.63 15.44
N TYR A 537 0.24 -5.47 15.49
CA TYR A 537 -0.49 -4.36 14.88
C TYR A 537 -0.69 -3.16 15.83
N SER A 538 -0.87 -1.97 15.26
CA SER A 538 -1.04 -0.73 16.05
C SER A 538 -2.26 -0.73 16.97
N HIS A 539 -3.26 -1.54 16.63
CA HIS A 539 -4.51 -1.70 17.37
C HIS A 539 -4.46 -2.76 18.48
N LEU A 540 -3.31 -3.36 18.81
CA LEU A 540 -3.24 -4.38 19.87
C LEU A 540 -3.85 -3.91 21.20
N ASN A 541 -3.70 -2.62 21.54
CA ASN A 541 -4.25 -2.06 22.78
C ASN A 541 -5.79 -2.12 22.86
N ASP A 542 -6.48 -2.30 21.73
CA ASP A 542 -7.94 -2.46 21.67
C ASP A 542 -8.41 -3.78 22.31
N TYR A 543 -7.49 -4.75 22.52
CA TYR A 543 -7.76 -6.00 23.25
C TYR A 543 -7.55 -5.90 24.77
N HIS A 544 -7.18 -4.73 25.30
CA HIS A 544 -7.10 -4.44 26.75
C HIS A 544 -6.21 -5.41 27.57
N ILE A 545 -4.93 -5.58 27.19
CA ILE A 545 -3.91 -6.40 27.88
C ILE A 545 -4.49 -7.76 28.34
N GLN A 546 -4.85 -8.58 27.36
CA GLN A 546 -5.28 -9.95 27.56
C GLN A 546 -4.13 -10.91 27.22
N GLY A 547 -4.11 -12.08 27.87
CA GLY A 547 -3.21 -13.16 27.48
C GLY A 547 -3.56 -13.73 26.10
N GLU A 548 -2.59 -14.36 25.44
CA GLU A 548 -2.73 -14.96 24.10
C GLU A 548 -4.00 -15.80 23.93
N GLU A 549 -4.25 -16.75 24.84
CA GLU A 549 -5.41 -17.63 24.78
C GLU A 549 -6.76 -16.89 24.91
N ALA A 550 -6.79 -15.78 25.65
CA ALA A 550 -8.00 -14.97 25.76
C ALA A 550 -8.25 -14.20 24.47
N ILE A 551 -7.21 -13.62 23.87
CA ILE A 551 -7.28 -12.94 22.57
C ILE A 551 -7.72 -13.92 21.47
N LYS A 552 -7.12 -15.11 21.40
CA LYS A 552 -7.51 -16.16 20.44
C LYS A 552 -8.98 -16.55 20.59
N LYS A 553 -9.47 -16.72 21.83
CA LYS A 553 -10.89 -17.01 22.09
C LYS A 553 -11.81 -15.86 21.64
N ASP A 554 -11.41 -14.61 21.89
CA ASP A 554 -12.18 -13.45 21.43
C ASP A 554 -12.23 -13.38 19.90
N ILE A 555 -11.10 -13.59 19.21
CA ILE A 555 -11.03 -13.65 17.75
C ILE A 555 -11.98 -14.74 17.21
N ILE A 556 -11.91 -15.97 17.76
CA ILE A 556 -12.79 -17.06 17.36
C ILE A 556 -14.27 -16.67 17.55
N GLN A 557 -14.60 -16.04 18.68
CA GLN A 557 -15.96 -15.60 18.96
C GLN A 557 -16.43 -14.52 17.98
N ARG A 558 -15.56 -13.56 17.64
CA ARG A 558 -15.85 -12.51 16.65
C ARG A 558 -16.05 -13.08 15.26
N ILE A 559 -15.22 -14.03 14.83
CA ILE A 559 -15.38 -14.75 13.56
C ILE A 559 -16.77 -15.41 13.53
N LYS A 560 -17.14 -16.18 14.57
CA LYS A 560 -18.44 -16.85 14.65
C LYS A 560 -19.64 -15.91 14.67
N ASN A 561 -19.46 -14.70 15.19
CA ASN A 561 -20.52 -13.69 15.24
C ASN A 561 -20.51 -12.73 14.04
N HIS A 562 -19.58 -12.91 13.09
CA HIS A 562 -19.37 -12.04 11.94
C HIS A 562 -19.12 -10.59 12.39
N GLN A 563 -18.16 -10.40 13.29
CA GLN A 563 -17.82 -9.11 13.88
C GLN A 563 -16.43 -8.64 13.46
N TYR A 564 -16.26 -7.32 13.36
CA TYR A 564 -14.95 -6.73 13.14
C TYR A 564 -13.94 -7.22 14.18
N ILE A 565 -12.73 -7.52 13.73
CA ILE A 565 -11.67 -8.04 14.62
C ILE A 565 -11.31 -7.04 15.71
N PHE A 566 -11.27 -5.75 15.39
CA PHE A 566 -11.02 -4.67 16.34
C PHE A 566 -12.33 -3.95 16.73
N GLY A 567 -12.38 -3.31 17.89
CA GLY A 567 -13.47 -2.39 18.24
C GLY A 567 -14.86 -3.03 18.44
N ALA A 568 -15.90 -2.30 18.02
CA ALA A 568 -17.29 -2.53 18.40
C ALA A 568 -17.82 -3.89 17.95
N THR A 569 -18.72 -4.48 18.75
CA THR A 569 -19.35 -5.79 18.51
C THR A 569 -20.45 -5.75 17.45
N THR A 570 -20.42 -4.77 16.53
CA THR A 570 -21.37 -4.63 15.45
C THR A 570 -21.23 -5.83 14.50
N LYS A 571 -22.35 -6.49 14.23
CA LYS A 571 -22.41 -7.61 13.30
C LYS A 571 -22.38 -7.11 11.86
N TYR A 572 -21.55 -7.75 11.04
CA TYR A 572 -21.39 -7.54 9.61
C TYR A 572 -22.38 -8.43 8.84
N ASP A 573 -22.63 -8.09 7.57
CA ASP A 573 -23.56 -8.79 6.70
C ASP A 573 -22.96 -10.10 6.17
N ASP A 574 -23.83 -11.08 5.94
CA ASP A 574 -23.48 -12.29 5.20
C ASP A 574 -23.40 -11.97 3.70
N ASN A 575 -22.42 -12.56 3.02
CA ASN A 575 -22.17 -12.40 1.59
C ASN A 575 -21.92 -13.74 0.90
N ILE A 576 -22.28 -13.82 -0.38
CA ILE A 576 -21.91 -14.93 -1.25
C ILE A 576 -21.01 -14.34 -2.35
N PRO A 577 -19.71 -14.66 -2.39
CA PRO A 577 -18.85 -14.18 -3.45
C PRO A 577 -19.30 -14.71 -4.81
N ILE A 578 -19.21 -13.86 -5.83
CA ILE A 578 -19.60 -14.21 -7.20
C ILE A 578 -18.37 -14.65 -7.96
N LEU A 579 -18.33 -15.92 -8.37
CA LEU A 579 -17.31 -16.47 -9.26
C LEU A 579 -17.65 -16.19 -10.73
N PRO A 580 -16.68 -16.24 -11.64
CA PRO A 580 -16.96 -16.25 -13.07
C PRO A 580 -17.92 -17.38 -13.47
N LYS A 581 -18.72 -17.16 -14.51
CA LYS A 581 -19.61 -18.20 -15.05
C LYS A 581 -18.84 -19.42 -15.59
N ASN A 582 -17.66 -19.19 -16.16
CA ASN A 582 -16.77 -20.21 -16.70
C ASN A 582 -15.36 -19.98 -16.16
N TYR A 583 -14.68 -21.05 -15.76
CA TYR A 583 -13.31 -20.99 -15.24
C TYR A 583 -12.34 -20.47 -16.31
N THR A 584 -12.50 -20.94 -17.54
CA THR A 584 -11.59 -20.60 -18.65
C THR A 584 -11.77 -19.18 -19.20
N LYS A 585 -12.96 -18.57 -19.03
CA LYS A 585 -13.24 -17.23 -19.57
C LYS A 585 -13.01 -16.10 -18.57
N GLY A 586 -13.12 -16.39 -17.27
CA GLY A 586 -13.10 -15.34 -16.24
C GLY A 586 -14.30 -14.40 -16.31
N TYR A 587 -14.19 -13.23 -15.68
CA TYR A 587 -15.26 -12.23 -15.65
C TYR A 587 -15.38 -11.49 -17.00
N GLU A 588 -16.62 -11.30 -17.46
CA GLU A 588 -16.92 -10.59 -18.71
C GLU A 588 -17.29 -9.12 -18.41
N TYR A 589 -16.34 -8.20 -18.63
CA TYR A 589 -16.55 -6.79 -18.35
C TYR A 589 -17.02 -5.97 -19.57
N ASN A 590 -17.94 -5.02 -19.34
CA ASN A 590 -18.31 -4.01 -20.33
C ASN A 590 -18.11 -2.59 -19.78
N PHE A 591 -16.97 -1.99 -20.12
CA PHE A 591 -16.63 -0.61 -19.76
C PHE A 591 -16.80 0.38 -20.92
N SER A 592 -17.55 0.02 -21.96
CA SER A 592 -17.85 0.92 -23.07
C SER A 592 -18.53 2.18 -22.55
N LYS A 593 -18.02 3.36 -22.91
CA LYS A 593 -18.60 4.63 -22.50
C LYS A 593 -20.07 4.73 -22.92
N LYS A 594 -20.41 4.23 -24.12
CA LYS A 594 -21.79 4.22 -24.63
C LYS A 594 -22.69 3.33 -23.78
N TYR A 595 -22.21 2.13 -23.43
CA TYR A 595 -22.98 1.20 -22.61
C TYR A 595 -23.30 1.81 -21.24
N TRP A 596 -22.32 2.45 -20.60
CA TRP A 596 -22.52 3.14 -19.33
C TRP A 596 -23.43 4.36 -19.47
N ASP A 597 -23.23 5.22 -20.48
CA ASP A 597 -24.07 6.39 -20.71
C ASP A 597 -25.55 6.02 -20.94
N ASP A 598 -25.80 4.99 -21.77
CA ASP A 598 -27.14 4.54 -22.11
C ASP A 598 -27.86 3.95 -20.87
N ASN A 599 -27.15 3.20 -20.01
CA ASN A 599 -27.72 2.66 -18.79
C ASN A 599 -27.95 3.72 -17.71
N LEU A 600 -26.98 4.63 -17.49
CA LEU A 600 -27.11 5.70 -16.50
C LEU A 600 -28.25 6.67 -16.85
N LYS A 601 -28.47 6.98 -18.14
CA LYS A 601 -29.62 7.78 -18.59
C LYS A 601 -30.98 7.13 -18.33
N ASN A 602 -31.01 5.80 -18.28
CA ASN A 602 -32.21 5.00 -18.02
C ASN A 602 -32.24 4.48 -16.57
N ASN A 603 -31.61 5.20 -15.63
CA ASN A 603 -31.57 4.87 -14.19
C ASN A 603 -31.02 3.47 -13.85
N GLY A 604 -30.30 2.82 -14.77
CA GLY A 604 -29.78 1.48 -14.58
C GLY A 604 -30.85 0.38 -14.51
N ASP A 605 -32.07 0.62 -14.99
CA ASP A 605 -33.21 -0.30 -14.87
C ASP A 605 -33.08 -1.56 -15.76
N ASN A 606 -32.08 -1.62 -16.63
CA ASN A 606 -31.85 -2.77 -17.50
C ASN A 606 -31.35 -3.98 -16.68
N ILE A 607 -32.02 -5.12 -16.81
CA ILE A 607 -31.70 -6.33 -16.03
C ILE A 607 -30.28 -6.87 -16.28
N ASP A 608 -29.77 -6.79 -17.51
CA ASP A 608 -28.41 -7.24 -17.82
C ASP A 608 -27.38 -6.31 -17.17
N PHE A 609 -27.66 -5.01 -17.11
CA PHE A 609 -26.84 -4.04 -16.41
C PHE A 609 -26.88 -4.24 -14.89
N ILE A 610 -28.06 -4.51 -14.30
CA ILE A 610 -28.18 -4.84 -12.88
C ILE A 610 -27.34 -6.08 -12.55
N ASN A 611 -27.46 -7.15 -13.35
CA ASN A 611 -26.65 -8.36 -13.16
C ASN A 611 -25.15 -8.09 -13.33
N PHE A 612 -24.77 -7.23 -14.27
CA PHE A 612 -23.38 -6.82 -14.46
C PHE A 612 -22.85 -6.03 -13.25
N ILE A 613 -23.63 -5.10 -12.70
CA ILE A 613 -23.28 -4.36 -11.49
C ILE A 613 -23.16 -5.28 -10.27
N ASP A 614 -24.03 -6.29 -10.15
CA ASP A 614 -23.96 -7.29 -9.08
C ASP A 614 -22.65 -8.08 -9.13
N VAL A 615 -22.26 -8.55 -10.33
CA VAL A 615 -20.95 -9.17 -10.56
C VAL A 615 -19.82 -8.22 -10.18
N LEU A 616 -19.87 -6.96 -10.64
CA LEU A 616 -18.85 -5.97 -10.26
C LEU A 616 -18.82 -5.75 -8.75
N ASN A 617 -19.93 -5.76 -8.03
CA ASN A 617 -19.93 -5.48 -6.58
C ASN A 617 -19.34 -6.64 -5.77
N HIS A 618 -19.57 -7.88 -6.21
CA HIS A 618 -19.27 -9.08 -5.42
C HIS A 618 -18.25 -10.04 -6.08
N GLU A 619 -17.58 -9.62 -7.15
CA GLU A 619 -16.42 -10.33 -7.70
C GLU A 619 -15.28 -10.44 -6.68
N ILE A 620 -14.46 -11.48 -6.84
CA ILE A 620 -13.27 -11.72 -6.03
C ILE A 620 -12.02 -11.71 -6.91
N PRO A 621 -10.82 -11.52 -6.32
CA PRO A 621 -9.56 -11.55 -7.07
C PRO A 621 -9.40 -12.80 -7.95
N ASN A 622 -8.79 -12.62 -9.11
CA ASN A 622 -8.66 -13.68 -10.11
C ASN A 622 -7.82 -14.84 -9.61
N HIS A 623 -6.73 -14.54 -8.92
CA HIS A 623 -5.87 -15.56 -8.33
C HIS A 623 -6.62 -16.47 -7.35
N ILE A 624 -7.60 -15.94 -6.61
CA ILE A 624 -8.37 -16.71 -5.63
C ILE A 624 -9.31 -17.70 -6.32
N TRP A 625 -10.13 -17.23 -7.27
CA TRP A 625 -11.05 -18.14 -7.95
C TRP A 625 -10.34 -19.13 -8.87
N GLN A 626 -9.13 -18.79 -9.38
CA GLN A 626 -8.28 -19.69 -10.14
C GLN A 626 -7.63 -20.77 -9.27
N ASN A 627 -7.41 -20.50 -7.98
CA ASN A 627 -6.74 -21.38 -7.02
C ASN A 627 -7.57 -21.64 -5.74
N PRO A 628 -8.83 -22.10 -5.85
CA PRO A 628 -9.77 -22.12 -4.74
C PRO A 628 -9.42 -23.16 -3.65
N ILE A 629 -8.58 -24.16 -3.98
CA ILE A 629 -8.04 -25.11 -3.00
C ILE A 629 -7.01 -24.42 -2.08
N CYS A 630 -6.15 -23.57 -2.66
CA CYS A 630 -5.12 -22.84 -1.91
C CYS A 630 -5.72 -21.78 -0.99
N TYR A 631 -6.75 -21.10 -1.47
CA TYR A 631 -7.39 -19.96 -0.79
C TYR A 631 -8.78 -20.31 -0.27
N SER A 632 -9.02 -21.58 0.06
CA SER A 632 -10.33 -22.08 0.48
C SER A 632 -10.91 -21.30 1.66
N TYR A 633 -10.07 -20.93 2.62
CA TYR A 633 -10.45 -20.12 3.79
C TYR A 633 -10.88 -18.69 3.47
N MET A 634 -10.48 -18.15 2.32
CA MET A 634 -10.92 -16.84 1.84
C MET A 634 -12.33 -16.93 1.21
N ILE A 635 -12.72 -18.11 0.71
CA ILE A 635 -14.02 -18.37 0.07
C ILE A 635 -15.05 -18.90 1.07
N ASP A 636 -14.60 -19.71 2.03
CA ASP A 636 -15.37 -20.37 3.08
C ASP A 636 -14.54 -20.38 4.38
N ARG A 637 -14.94 -19.57 5.36
CA ARG A 637 -14.18 -19.35 6.59
C ARG A 637 -14.05 -20.58 7.48
N ASP A 638 -14.85 -21.63 7.26
CA ASP A 638 -14.72 -22.89 8.01
C ASP A 638 -13.34 -23.54 7.77
N TYR A 639 -12.74 -23.32 6.60
CA TYR A 639 -11.39 -23.77 6.31
C TYR A 639 -10.35 -23.04 7.17
N GLY A 640 -9.45 -23.82 7.76
CA GLY A 640 -8.46 -23.35 8.73
C GLY A 640 -9.04 -23.16 10.14
N MET A 641 -10.33 -23.46 10.33
CA MET A 641 -11.04 -23.45 11.61
C MET A 641 -11.54 -24.86 11.95
N GLU A 642 -12.62 -25.28 11.29
CA GLU A 642 -13.28 -26.59 11.48
C GLU A 642 -12.91 -27.58 10.37
N LYS A 643 -12.67 -27.07 9.16
CA LYS A 643 -12.15 -27.82 8.01
C LYS A 643 -10.64 -27.59 7.89
N LYS A 644 -9.91 -28.60 7.44
CA LYS A 644 -8.46 -28.49 7.21
C LYS A 644 -8.18 -27.83 5.86
N ILE A 645 -7.16 -26.98 5.81
CA ILE A 645 -6.59 -26.46 4.55
C ILE A 645 -5.61 -27.47 3.94
N TRP A 646 -5.28 -27.32 2.66
CA TRP A 646 -4.55 -28.35 1.90
C TRP A 646 -3.22 -28.76 2.52
N TRP A 647 -2.43 -27.82 3.04
CA TRP A 647 -1.12 -28.12 3.65
C TRP A 647 -1.21 -28.70 5.07
N GLN A 648 -2.40 -28.70 5.68
CA GLN A 648 -2.66 -29.44 6.94
C GLN A 648 -3.05 -30.90 6.68
N VAL A 649 -3.33 -31.27 5.43
CA VAL A 649 -3.70 -32.63 5.04
C VAL A 649 -2.57 -33.30 4.26
N ILE A 650 -1.89 -32.55 3.39
CA ILE A 650 -0.76 -33.03 2.59
C ILE A 650 0.53 -32.93 3.44
N PRO A 651 1.35 -33.99 3.52
CA PRO A 651 2.61 -33.96 4.26
C PRO A 651 3.60 -32.91 3.73
N ARG A 652 4.42 -32.36 4.62
CA ARG A 652 5.32 -31.23 4.34
C ARG A 652 6.31 -31.52 3.21
N GLU A 653 6.84 -32.73 3.17
CA GLU A 653 7.76 -33.21 2.13
C GLU A 653 7.14 -33.26 0.72
N GLN A 654 5.81 -33.20 0.61
CA GLN A 654 5.08 -33.22 -0.65
C GLN A 654 4.62 -31.83 -1.10
N TRP A 655 4.69 -30.80 -0.25
CA TRP A 655 4.13 -29.47 -0.59
C TRP A 655 4.69 -28.89 -1.89
N LYS A 656 5.97 -29.11 -2.17
CA LYS A 656 6.65 -28.59 -3.38
C LYS A 656 6.24 -29.31 -4.68
N TYR A 657 5.77 -30.56 -4.58
CA TYR A 657 5.55 -31.44 -5.73
C TYR A 657 4.10 -31.88 -5.88
N VAL A 658 3.21 -31.44 -4.98
CA VAL A 658 1.83 -31.89 -4.98
C VAL A 658 1.09 -31.36 -6.20
N ARG A 659 0.37 -32.27 -6.86
CA ARG A 659 -0.53 -32.00 -7.97
C ARG A 659 -1.96 -32.30 -7.54
N PHE A 660 -2.80 -31.27 -7.43
CA PHE A 660 -4.14 -31.43 -6.85
C PHE A 660 -5.03 -32.36 -7.69
N GLU A 661 -4.88 -32.35 -9.01
CA GLU A 661 -5.58 -33.20 -9.98
C GLU A 661 -5.21 -34.69 -9.90
N GLU A 662 -4.11 -35.03 -9.23
CA GLU A 662 -3.66 -36.41 -9.02
C GLU A 662 -4.10 -36.96 -7.64
N LEU A 663 -4.67 -36.11 -6.78
CA LEU A 663 -5.18 -36.55 -5.49
C LEU A 663 -6.37 -37.50 -5.66
N ASN A 664 -6.53 -38.42 -4.70
CA ASN A 664 -7.70 -39.28 -4.69
C ASN A 664 -8.99 -38.45 -4.57
N LYS A 665 -10.08 -38.94 -5.17
CA LYS A 665 -11.34 -38.20 -5.29
C LYS A 665 -11.93 -37.76 -3.95
N THR A 666 -11.80 -38.57 -2.91
CA THR A 666 -12.32 -38.25 -1.56
C THR A 666 -11.58 -37.05 -0.99
N LEU A 667 -10.26 -37.10 -0.97
CA LEU A 667 -9.42 -36.01 -0.48
C LEU A 667 -9.61 -34.73 -1.29
N LEU A 668 -9.65 -34.83 -2.62
CA LEU A 668 -9.87 -33.67 -3.49
C LEU A 668 -11.22 -32.98 -3.18
N ASN A 669 -12.29 -33.76 -2.99
CA ASN A 669 -13.60 -33.23 -2.63
C ASN A 669 -13.63 -32.57 -1.24
N GLU A 670 -12.80 -33.02 -0.30
CA GLU A 670 -12.66 -32.41 1.03
C GLU A 670 -11.93 -31.06 1.00
N LEU A 671 -11.06 -30.84 0.00
CA LEU A 671 -10.27 -29.62 -0.15
C LEU A 671 -10.93 -28.54 -1.01
N ILE A 672 -11.87 -28.92 -1.88
CA ILE A 672 -12.58 -27.99 -2.76
C ILE A 672 -13.72 -27.30 -1.99
N PRO A 673 -13.78 -25.95 -1.97
CA PRO A 673 -14.89 -25.23 -1.38
C PRO A 673 -16.25 -25.58 -2.02
N PRO A 674 -17.33 -25.67 -1.23
CA PRO A 674 -18.63 -26.12 -1.73
C PRO A 674 -19.27 -25.16 -2.75
N LEU A 675 -18.84 -23.90 -2.80
CA LEU A 675 -19.39 -22.85 -3.68
C LEU A 675 -19.23 -23.15 -5.18
N LEU A 676 -18.25 -23.96 -5.58
CA LEU A 676 -17.94 -24.21 -6.99
C LEU A 676 -18.98 -25.15 -7.62
N SER A 677 -19.56 -24.76 -8.76
CA SER A 677 -20.46 -25.62 -9.55
C SER A 677 -19.71 -26.82 -10.16
N GLU A 678 -20.42 -27.91 -10.47
CA GLU A 678 -19.81 -29.11 -11.06
C GLU A 678 -19.12 -28.82 -12.41
N ASP A 679 -19.70 -27.96 -13.25
CA ASP A 679 -19.09 -27.55 -14.51
C ASP A 679 -17.81 -26.74 -14.27
N PHE A 680 -17.83 -25.80 -13.32
CA PHE A 680 -16.66 -25.00 -12.95
C PHE A 680 -15.54 -25.87 -12.38
N ARG A 681 -15.87 -26.85 -11.53
CA ARG A 681 -14.91 -27.83 -11.00
C ARG A 681 -14.27 -28.65 -12.11
N ARG A 682 -15.06 -29.11 -13.07
CA ARG A 682 -14.55 -29.90 -14.21
C ARG A 682 -13.57 -29.07 -15.04
N GLU A 683 -13.95 -27.86 -15.43
CA GLU A 683 -13.09 -26.94 -16.19
C GLU A 683 -11.79 -26.63 -15.42
N MET A 684 -11.88 -26.36 -14.11
CA MET A 684 -10.72 -26.10 -13.26
C MET A 684 -9.74 -27.29 -13.24
N ILE A 685 -10.23 -28.52 -13.06
CA ILE A 685 -9.38 -29.72 -13.01
C ILE A 685 -8.77 -30.00 -14.39
N GLU A 686 -9.50 -29.75 -15.47
CA GLU A 686 -8.98 -29.87 -16.84
C GLU A 686 -7.85 -28.86 -17.10
N GLU A 687 -8.02 -27.60 -16.68
CA GLU A 687 -6.96 -26.59 -16.77
C GLU A 687 -5.75 -26.91 -15.92
N MET A 688 -5.92 -27.44 -14.69
CA MET A 688 -4.79 -27.88 -13.86
C MET A 688 -3.95 -28.97 -14.54
N LYS A 689 -4.58 -29.89 -15.29
CA LYS A 689 -3.86 -30.93 -16.04
C LYS A 689 -3.05 -30.40 -17.23
N ASN A 690 -3.40 -29.23 -17.73
CA ASN A 690 -2.75 -28.58 -18.87
C ASN A 690 -1.58 -27.67 -18.45
N LYS A 691 -1.39 -27.42 -17.15
CA LYS A 691 -0.27 -26.65 -16.61
C LYS A 691 0.92 -27.60 -16.40
N ASP A 692 1.96 -27.43 -17.22
CA ASP A 692 3.26 -28.11 -17.09
C ASP A 692 4.13 -27.50 -15.98
#